data_AF-A0A8H7ME62-F1
#
_entry.id   AF-A0A8H7ME62-F1
#
_cell.length_a   1.000
_cell.length_b   1.000
_cell.length_c   1.000
_cell.angle_alpha   90.00
_cell.angle_beta   90.00
_cell.angle_gamma   90.00
#
_symmetry.space_group_name_H-M   'P 1'
#
loop_
_entity.id
_entity.type
_entity.pdbx_description
1 polymer ?
#
loop_
_entity_poly.entity_id
_entity_poly.type
_entity_poly.pdbx_seq_one_letter_code
_entity_poly.pdbx_strand_id
1 'polypeptide(L)'
;MQLFLFGDQTYSIVDDLRHLLSCKNKPILQAFLEQAHYVIKAQMNLALPKAERKASRTSNLPHLLQKYADGELSPAFQVALHCLTQLGCFISHFEEPGQPYPTSDNSQIISLCTGAIAAAAISSSSSLSELLPAAVHSVQVAMRLGLCLIETRDRIELPERGTSQEWSVAFYGLDENAAVNAINDFFEREGLPESSRPWISATVGTATTISASPSVLTKMLNADSPLSQHKHRRIPIFVPSHSSRIFTPDHKDQILETTSFTNWMGFTSKVPVVSGATGSTAWAGGFVSLLDRAISECLLEPIRWDKVLKAFPETVRAEGTEFVTIIPIASNLGQNLARTLQEITAVTVKPINNPLSETKQATPIARSKLAIVGTSGRFPEAPNLESFWDLLYQGLDVCKETPIRRWDNATHVDPTGKAHNKGATPWGCWLDYCGDFDPRFFGISPKEAPQMDPAQRMALMSTFEAMESGGIVPDSTASTQRDRVGVFHGVTSNDWMDINSSQDVDTYFITGGNRGFIPGRINFCFEFCGPSYATDTACSSSLAAIHLACNALWRGDCDTAVAGGTNVIFSPDGHTGLDKGFFLSRTGNCKAFADNADGYCRAEAAGTIFIKRLDDALADKDPILATILDIKTNHSAMSDSITRPHVGAQIQNMNAVLGDANILPQQLSYVEMHGTGTQVGDAVEMESVLSVFARDENFRGPETPLYVGSAKANIGHGEGASGITSLIKVLLMMKHNTIPPHCGIKPGQKINHNFPDLSARNVHIAFSPAAWKRGKNPAERSSTISVQREVTRRSSWKMLRFALLAQPRIHVLITL
;
A
#
# COMPACT_ATOMS: atom_id res chain seq x y z
N MET A 1 27.49 -28.11 7.25
CA MET A 1 27.75 -26.66 7.19
C MET A 1 26.59 -25.94 6.48
N GLN A 2 26.16 -24.79 7.00
CA GLN A 2 25.31 -23.81 6.31
C GLN A 2 26.18 -22.78 5.59
N LEU A 3 25.87 -22.47 4.34
CA LEU A 3 26.64 -21.54 3.52
C LEU A 3 25.74 -20.40 3.06
N PHE A 4 25.93 -19.22 3.65
CA PHE A 4 25.19 -18.02 3.27
C PHE A 4 25.87 -17.36 2.08
N LEU A 5 25.15 -17.23 0.98
CA LEU A 5 25.69 -16.68 -0.26
C LEU A 5 25.02 -15.35 -0.60
N PHE A 6 25.74 -14.25 -0.38
CA PHE A 6 25.28 -12.89 -0.69
C PHE A 6 25.70 -12.47 -2.09
N GLY A 7 24.71 -12.05 -2.90
CA GLY A 7 24.90 -11.62 -4.27
C GLY A 7 25.17 -10.11 -4.40
N ASP A 8 25.06 -9.64 -5.64
CA ASP A 8 25.30 -8.27 -6.06
C ASP A 8 24.05 -7.67 -6.77
N GLN A 9 24.24 -6.54 -7.46
CA GLN A 9 23.19 -5.80 -8.16
C GLN A 9 22.59 -6.53 -9.38
N THR A 10 23.11 -7.70 -9.75
CA THR A 10 22.55 -8.49 -10.86
C THR A 10 21.26 -9.23 -10.49
N TYR A 11 20.93 -9.30 -9.19
CA TYR A 11 19.69 -9.90 -8.69
C TYR A 11 18.56 -8.87 -8.59
N SER A 12 17.33 -9.23 -8.97
CA SER A 12 16.17 -8.34 -8.81
C SER A 12 15.59 -8.44 -7.40
N ILE A 13 15.72 -7.37 -6.61
CA ILE A 13 15.28 -7.33 -5.21
C ILE A 13 13.81 -6.92 -5.00
N VAL A 14 13.10 -6.49 -6.06
CA VAL A 14 11.80 -5.82 -5.92
C VAL A 14 10.76 -6.71 -5.24
N ASP A 15 10.67 -7.98 -5.63
CA ASP A 15 9.70 -8.92 -5.08
C ASP A 15 10.05 -9.35 -3.66
N ASP A 16 11.35 -9.49 -3.37
CA ASP A 16 11.86 -9.87 -2.06
C ASP A 16 11.60 -8.74 -1.04
N LEU A 17 11.90 -7.49 -1.39
CA LEU A 17 11.63 -6.36 -0.52
C LEU A 17 10.12 -6.11 -0.33
N ARG A 18 9.30 -6.30 -1.38
CA ARG A 18 7.84 -6.24 -1.26
C ARG A 18 7.33 -7.29 -0.27
N HIS A 19 7.88 -8.50 -0.31
CA HIS A 19 7.53 -9.53 0.66
C HIS A 19 7.95 -9.16 2.08
N LEU A 20 9.18 -8.69 2.30
CA LEU A 20 9.64 -8.24 3.62
C LEU A 20 8.77 -7.13 4.21
N LEU A 21 8.37 -6.16 3.39
CA LEU A 21 7.47 -5.06 3.78
C LEU A 21 6.09 -5.55 4.24
N SER A 22 5.65 -6.71 3.75
CA SER A 22 4.38 -7.33 4.13
C SER A 22 4.43 -8.07 5.48
N CYS A 23 5.61 -8.47 5.97
CA CYS A 23 5.83 -9.26 7.19
C CYS A 23 5.70 -8.43 8.49
N LYS A 24 4.48 -8.11 8.94
CA LYS A 24 4.28 -7.25 10.14
C LYS A 24 4.41 -7.96 11.49
N ASN A 25 4.43 -9.29 11.52
CA ASN A 25 4.57 -10.09 12.75
C ASN A 25 6.02 -10.26 13.23
N LYS A 26 6.98 -9.62 12.56
CA LYS A 26 8.41 -9.71 12.82
C LYS A 26 8.92 -8.37 13.38
N PRO A 27 8.84 -8.13 14.71
CA PRO A 27 9.18 -6.85 15.31
C PRO A 27 10.61 -6.38 15.01
N ILE A 28 11.61 -7.27 15.00
CA ILE A 28 13.01 -6.90 14.70
C ILE A 28 13.13 -6.53 13.22
N LEU A 29 12.53 -7.29 12.31
CA LEU A 29 12.47 -6.93 10.89
C LEU A 29 11.78 -5.57 10.68
N GLN A 30 10.63 -5.31 11.31
CA GLN A 30 9.93 -4.04 11.15
C GLN A 30 10.77 -2.87 11.67
N ALA A 31 11.40 -3.02 12.84
CA ALA A 31 12.31 -2.02 13.39
C ALA A 31 13.50 -1.76 12.45
N PHE A 32 14.08 -2.82 11.88
CA PHE A 32 15.16 -2.70 10.89
C PHE A 32 14.71 -1.93 9.65
N LEU A 33 13.58 -2.31 9.02
CA LEU A 33 13.09 -1.67 7.80
C LEU A 33 12.78 -0.18 8.00
N GLU A 34 12.21 0.19 9.15
CA GLU A 34 11.93 1.58 9.50
C GLU A 34 13.23 2.39 9.70
N GLN A 35 14.17 1.88 10.50
CA GLN A 35 15.45 2.55 10.74
C GLN A 35 16.31 2.63 9.47
N ALA A 36 16.29 1.60 8.64
CA ALA A 36 16.98 1.56 7.35
C ALA A 36 16.45 2.65 6.40
N HIS A 37 15.12 2.85 6.33
CA HIS A 37 14.53 3.95 5.57
C HIS A 37 14.94 5.32 6.10
N TYR A 38 14.99 5.47 7.43
CA TYR A 38 15.44 6.70 8.07
C TYR A 38 16.89 7.06 7.69
N VAL A 39 17.83 6.12 7.76
CA VAL A 39 19.23 6.40 7.42
C VAL A 39 19.44 6.68 5.94
N ILE A 40 18.71 5.99 5.04
CA ILE A 40 18.72 6.30 3.60
C ILE A 40 18.26 7.74 3.37
N LYS A 41 17.16 8.15 4.03
CA LYS A 41 16.61 9.51 3.92
C LYS A 41 17.58 10.55 4.47
N ALA A 42 18.28 10.25 5.56
CA ALA A 42 19.29 11.14 6.14
C ALA A 42 20.46 11.36 5.17
N GLN A 43 21.03 10.30 4.61
CA GLN A 43 22.15 10.40 3.65
C GLN A 43 21.73 11.12 2.37
N MET A 44 20.54 10.82 1.83
CA MET A 44 19.96 11.54 0.69
C MET A 44 19.91 13.05 0.94
N ASN A 45 19.46 13.48 2.12
CA ASN A 45 19.29 14.90 2.43
C ASN A 45 20.62 15.65 2.52
N LEU A 46 21.69 14.95 2.95
CA LEU A 46 23.02 15.50 3.10
C LEU A 46 23.77 15.60 1.77
N ALA A 47 23.70 14.57 0.93
CA ALA A 47 24.61 14.42 -0.20
C ALA A 47 24.00 14.72 -1.58
N LEU A 48 22.70 14.47 -1.80
CA LEU A 48 22.14 14.63 -3.15
C LEU A 48 21.91 16.11 -3.52
N PRO A 49 22.08 16.47 -4.81
CA PRO A 49 21.67 17.78 -5.33
C PRO A 49 20.20 18.08 -5.03
N LYS A 50 19.83 19.37 -4.92
CA LYS A 50 18.47 19.80 -4.55
C LYS A 50 17.37 19.23 -5.46
N ALA A 51 17.65 19.12 -6.77
CA ALA A 51 16.71 18.56 -7.74
C ALA A 51 16.45 17.06 -7.50
N GLU A 52 17.51 16.26 -7.37
CA GLU A 52 17.42 14.83 -7.08
C GLU A 52 16.81 14.54 -5.70
N ARG A 53 17.12 15.36 -4.69
CA ARG A 53 16.46 15.29 -3.38
C ARG A 53 14.95 15.47 -3.49
N LYS A 54 14.48 16.37 -4.35
CA LYS A 54 13.04 16.59 -4.56
C LYS A 54 12.39 15.38 -5.24
N ALA A 55 13.03 14.83 -6.27
CA ALA A 55 12.55 13.65 -6.99
C ALA A 55 12.51 12.40 -6.09
N SER A 56 13.49 12.24 -5.20
CA SER A 56 13.66 11.06 -4.35
C SER A 56 12.89 11.13 -3.03
N ARG A 57 12.06 12.15 -2.79
CA ARG A 57 11.28 12.29 -1.55
C ARG A 57 10.32 11.13 -1.36
N THR A 58 10.36 10.53 -0.18
CA THR A 58 9.49 9.42 0.23
C THR A 58 9.08 9.57 1.69
N SER A 59 7.88 9.13 2.00
CA SER A 59 7.30 9.11 3.36
C SER A 59 7.62 7.83 4.11
N ASN A 60 7.76 6.72 3.38
CA ASN A 60 8.02 5.38 3.91
C ASN A 60 8.79 4.53 2.87
N LEU A 61 9.25 3.34 3.29
CA LEU A 61 10.00 2.42 2.45
C LEU A 61 9.20 1.83 1.27
N PRO A 62 7.88 1.49 1.40
CA PRO A 62 7.06 1.08 0.25
C PRO A 62 7.05 2.12 -0.89
N HIS A 63 6.91 3.41 -0.57
CA HIS A 63 6.96 4.48 -1.57
C HIS A 63 8.36 4.58 -2.21
N LEU A 64 9.43 4.35 -1.45
CA LEU A 64 10.79 4.29 -2.01
C LEU A 64 10.98 3.10 -2.95
N LEU A 65 10.48 1.91 -2.58
CA LEU A 65 10.52 0.73 -3.45
C LEU A 65 9.71 0.95 -4.73
N GLN A 66 8.55 1.59 -4.65
CA GLN A 66 7.73 1.89 -5.83
C GLN A 66 8.51 2.76 -6.83
N LYS A 67 9.10 3.87 -6.36
CA LYS A 67 9.95 4.73 -7.20
C LYS A 67 11.16 4.01 -7.78
N TYR A 68 11.76 3.10 -7.02
CA TYR A 68 12.85 2.26 -7.51
C TYR A 68 12.38 1.35 -8.64
N ALA A 69 11.23 0.68 -8.48
CA ALA A 69 10.64 -0.21 -9.48
C ALA A 69 10.21 0.54 -10.75
N ASP A 70 9.76 1.79 -10.61
CA ASP A 70 9.36 2.65 -11.72
C ASP A 70 10.55 3.33 -12.43
N GLY A 71 11.79 3.10 -11.95
CA GLY A 71 13.00 3.69 -12.54
C GLY A 71 13.17 5.19 -12.25
N GLU A 72 12.46 5.74 -11.28
CA GLU A 72 12.49 7.16 -10.92
C GLU A 72 13.65 7.54 -9.98
N LEU A 73 14.32 6.55 -9.39
CA LEU A 73 15.44 6.77 -8.48
C LEU A 73 16.79 6.71 -9.19
N SER A 74 17.71 7.57 -8.73
CA SER A 74 19.12 7.48 -9.11
C SER A 74 19.70 6.10 -8.76
N PRO A 75 20.64 5.54 -9.55
CA PRO A 75 21.28 4.27 -9.21
C PRO A 75 22.04 4.28 -7.87
N ALA A 76 22.28 5.46 -7.26
CA ALA A 76 22.79 5.56 -5.88
C ALA A 76 21.97 4.72 -4.88
N PHE A 77 20.65 4.63 -5.06
CA PHE A 77 19.77 3.89 -4.16
C PHE A 77 19.89 2.36 -4.32
N GLN A 78 20.37 1.88 -5.47
CA GLN A 78 20.42 0.44 -5.78
C GLN A 78 21.29 -0.31 -4.76
N VAL A 79 22.45 0.25 -4.40
CA VAL A 79 23.40 -0.34 -3.43
C VAL A 79 22.74 -0.47 -2.05
N ALA A 80 22.11 0.60 -1.58
CA ALA A 80 21.45 0.63 -0.28
C ALA A 80 20.24 -0.31 -0.22
N LEU A 81 19.40 -0.33 -1.26
CA LEU A 81 18.23 -1.20 -1.32
C LEU A 81 18.62 -2.68 -1.42
N HIS A 82 19.73 -3.02 -2.09
CA HIS A 82 20.26 -4.38 -2.10
C HIS A 82 20.74 -4.82 -0.72
N CYS A 83 21.59 -4.01 -0.07
CA CYS A 83 22.08 -4.29 1.28
C CYS A 83 20.92 -4.42 2.27
N LEU A 84 19.95 -3.51 2.21
CA LEU A 84 18.72 -3.55 3.02
C LEU A 84 17.95 -4.85 2.78
N THR A 85 17.73 -5.24 1.53
CA THR A 85 16.98 -6.45 1.20
C THR A 85 17.72 -7.70 1.69
N GLN A 86 19.03 -7.78 1.50
CA GLN A 86 19.86 -8.90 1.96
C GLN A 86 19.80 -9.07 3.49
N LEU A 87 19.99 -7.98 4.24
CA LEU A 87 19.90 -7.99 5.69
C LEU A 87 18.48 -8.31 6.16
N GLY A 88 17.46 -7.75 5.50
CA GLY A 88 16.06 -8.04 5.80
C GLY A 88 15.67 -9.50 5.56
N CYS A 89 16.16 -10.12 4.48
CA CYS A 89 15.99 -11.55 4.21
C CYS A 89 16.61 -12.40 5.32
N PHE A 90 17.82 -12.05 5.75
CA PHE A 90 18.51 -12.76 6.83
C PHE A 90 17.77 -12.60 8.17
N ILE A 91 17.42 -11.37 8.56
CA ILE A 91 16.67 -11.08 9.79
C ILE A 91 15.34 -11.84 9.79
N SER A 92 14.58 -11.75 8.69
CA SER A 92 13.31 -12.46 8.53
C SER A 92 13.48 -13.97 8.74
N HIS A 93 14.55 -14.57 8.20
CA HIS A 93 14.78 -16.01 8.34
C HIS A 93 15.04 -16.44 9.79
N PHE A 94 15.85 -15.69 10.53
CA PHE A 94 16.25 -16.03 11.91
C PHE A 94 15.29 -15.52 12.99
N GLU A 95 14.32 -14.67 12.64
CA GLU A 95 13.28 -14.23 13.57
C GLU A 95 12.16 -15.27 13.72
N GLU A 96 12.16 -16.31 12.89
CA GLU A 96 11.27 -17.46 13.04
C GLU A 96 11.59 -18.26 14.32
N PRO A 97 10.58 -18.70 15.08
CA PRO A 97 10.81 -19.47 16.31
C PRO A 97 11.64 -20.73 16.07
N GLY A 98 12.66 -20.93 16.90
CA GLY A 98 13.46 -22.18 16.92
C GLY A 98 14.63 -22.24 15.95
N GLN A 99 14.94 -21.16 15.20
CA GLN A 99 16.14 -21.09 14.36
C GLN A 99 17.34 -20.54 15.15
N PRO A 100 18.42 -21.31 15.37
CA PRO A 100 19.62 -20.81 16.03
C PRO A 100 20.40 -19.87 15.10
N TYR A 101 20.91 -18.76 15.64
CA TYR A 101 21.75 -17.84 14.88
C TYR A 101 23.06 -18.53 14.42
N PRO A 102 23.61 -18.19 13.23
CA PRO A 102 24.82 -18.82 12.70
C PRO A 102 26.06 -18.70 13.61
N THR A 103 26.89 -19.75 13.67
CA THR A 103 28.15 -19.78 14.43
C THR A 103 29.32 -20.21 13.53
N SER A 104 30.56 -19.95 13.97
CA SER A 104 31.78 -20.38 13.27
C SER A 104 31.83 -21.88 12.99
N ASP A 105 31.27 -22.69 13.89
CA ASP A 105 31.44 -24.14 13.87
C ASP A 105 30.54 -24.81 12.82
N ASN A 106 29.48 -24.13 12.40
CA ASN A 106 28.46 -24.70 11.52
C ASN A 106 28.17 -23.88 10.27
N SER A 107 28.72 -22.66 10.16
CA SER A 107 28.34 -21.71 9.12
C SER A 107 29.54 -21.00 8.49
N GLN A 108 29.43 -20.70 7.20
CA GLN A 108 30.33 -19.81 6.48
C GLN A 108 29.53 -18.85 5.59
N ILE A 109 30.14 -17.70 5.28
CA ILE A 109 29.56 -16.67 4.42
C ILE A 109 30.44 -16.52 3.18
N ILE A 110 29.84 -16.52 1.99
CA ILE A 110 30.49 -16.05 0.76
C ILE A 110 29.76 -14.79 0.33
N SER A 111 30.51 -13.74 0.01
CA SER A 111 29.94 -12.47 -0.39
C SER A 111 30.60 -11.89 -1.62
N LEU A 112 29.81 -11.17 -2.41
CA LEU A 112 30.24 -10.51 -3.64
C LEU A 112 29.79 -9.06 -3.67
N CYS A 113 30.70 -8.17 -4.04
CA CYS A 113 30.43 -6.74 -4.18
C CYS A 113 29.60 -6.23 -2.98
N THR A 114 28.39 -5.73 -3.21
CA THR A 114 27.51 -5.16 -2.18
C THR A 114 27.09 -6.15 -1.11
N GLY A 115 27.06 -7.45 -1.43
CA GLY A 115 26.84 -8.53 -0.47
C GLY A 115 27.89 -8.55 0.64
N ALA A 116 29.10 -8.03 0.42
CA ALA A 116 30.15 -7.97 1.43
C ALA A 116 29.80 -7.03 2.59
N ILE A 117 29.00 -5.99 2.32
CA ILE A 117 28.56 -5.02 3.34
C ILE A 117 27.54 -5.67 4.29
N ALA A 118 26.62 -6.48 3.75
CA ALA A 118 25.68 -7.27 4.56
C ALA A 118 26.41 -8.38 5.33
N ALA A 119 27.36 -9.07 4.68
CA ALA A 119 28.18 -10.09 5.30
C ALA A 119 28.99 -9.57 6.48
N ALA A 120 29.54 -8.35 6.40
CA ALA A 120 30.27 -7.72 7.50
C ALA A 120 29.42 -7.60 8.78
N ALA A 121 28.17 -7.14 8.66
CA ALA A 121 27.26 -7.00 9.80
C ALA A 121 26.89 -8.36 10.40
N ILE A 122 26.56 -9.34 9.55
CA ILE A 122 26.13 -10.67 9.98
C ILE A 122 27.28 -11.43 10.63
N SER A 123 28.46 -11.41 10.01
CA SER A 123 29.67 -12.04 10.55
C SER A 123 30.05 -11.46 11.90
N SER A 124 29.79 -10.17 12.14
CA SER A 124 30.20 -9.49 13.39
C SER A 124 29.14 -9.53 14.50
N SER A 125 28.08 -10.32 14.33
CA SER A 125 26.97 -10.40 15.27
C SER A 125 26.72 -11.85 15.69
N SER A 126 26.19 -12.05 16.90
CA SER A 126 25.86 -13.37 17.47
C SER A 126 24.36 -13.57 17.73
N SER A 127 23.56 -12.53 17.53
CA SER A 127 22.11 -12.55 17.67
C SER A 127 21.45 -11.49 16.79
N LEU A 128 20.13 -11.58 16.58
CA LEU A 128 19.38 -10.56 15.85
C LEU A 128 19.40 -9.18 16.54
N SER A 129 19.41 -9.15 17.88
CA SER A 129 19.47 -7.91 18.64
C SER A 129 20.81 -7.20 18.47
N GLU A 130 21.91 -7.95 18.39
CA GLU A 130 23.23 -7.41 18.06
C GLU A 130 23.32 -7.01 16.59
N LEU A 131 22.74 -7.80 15.68
CA LEU A 131 22.73 -7.51 14.25
C LEU A 131 22.01 -6.21 13.91
N LEU A 132 20.91 -5.87 14.58
CA LEU A 132 20.06 -4.72 14.24
C LEU A 132 20.84 -3.40 14.05
N PRO A 133 21.64 -2.91 15.02
CA PRO A 133 22.43 -1.68 14.85
C PRO A 133 23.48 -1.82 13.73
N ALA A 134 24.20 -2.94 13.65
CA ALA A 134 25.21 -3.17 12.61
C ALA A 134 24.58 -3.18 11.21
N ALA A 135 23.41 -3.79 11.07
CA ALA A 135 22.64 -3.85 9.84
C ALA A 135 22.20 -2.45 9.37
N VAL A 136 21.66 -1.63 10.28
CA VAL A 136 21.26 -0.24 9.96
C VAL A 136 22.47 0.59 9.53
N HIS A 137 23.61 0.43 10.22
CA HIS A 137 24.86 1.11 9.84
C HIS A 137 25.38 0.63 8.48
N SER A 138 25.32 -0.67 8.20
CA SER A 138 25.66 -1.23 6.88
C SER A 138 24.80 -0.63 5.76
N VAL A 139 23.51 -0.39 5.97
CA VAL A 139 22.65 0.30 4.99
C VAL A 139 23.07 1.75 4.79
N GLN A 140 23.45 2.46 5.86
CA GLN A 140 23.99 3.82 5.76
C GLN A 140 25.29 3.84 4.92
N VAL A 141 26.22 2.93 5.19
CA VAL A 141 27.47 2.78 4.46
C VAL A 141 27.21 2.42 2.98
N ALA A 142 26.27 1.51 2.72
CA ALA A 142 25.84 1.16 1.36
C ALA A 142 25.27 2.37 0.60
N MET A 143 24.51 3.25 1.27
CA MET A 143 24.02 4.48 0.64
C MET A 143 25.17 5.46 0.34
N ARG A 144 26.12 5.63 1.26
CA ARG A 144 27.33 6.45 1.02
C ARG A 144 28.16 5.93 -0.14
N LEU A 145 28.33 4.61 -0.23
CA LEU A 145 28.97 3.96 -1.38
C LEU A 145 28.22 4.31 -2.68
N GLY A 146 26.91 4.09 -2.73
CA GLY A 146 26.11 4.42 -3.92
C GLY A 146 26.23 5.89 -4.37
N LEU A 147 26.27 6.82 -3.41
CA LEU A 147 26.48 8.24 -3.68
C LEU A 147 27.87 8.54 -4.26
N CYS A 148 28.92 7.95 -3.68
CA CYS A 148 30.28 8.07 -4.19
C CYS A 148 30.40 7.51 -5.62
N LEU A 149 29.80 6.34 -5.89
CA LEU A 149 29.81 5.72 -7.21
C LEU A 149 29.13 6.60 -8.28
N ILE A 150 28.02 7.26 -7.94
CA ILE A 150 27.31 8.18 -8.86
C ILE A 150 28.11 9.45 -9.08
N GLU A 151 28.70 10.04 -8.04
CA GLU A 151 29.54 11.23 -8.19
C GLU A 151 30.73 10.93 -9.11
N THR A 152 31.39 9.79 -8.93
CA THR A 152 32.50 9.38 -9.79
C THR A 152 32.04 9.07 -11.21
N ARG A 153 30.89 8.42 -11.39
CA ARG A 153 30.27 8.21 -12.71
C ARG A 153 30.12 9.53 -13.46
N ASP A 154 29.51 10.52 -12.80
CA ASP A 154 29.16 11.81 -13.44
C ASP A 154 30.39 12.67 -13.75
N ARG A 155 31.52 12.43 -13.07
CA ARG A 155 32.83 13.00 -13.43
C ARG A 155 33.45 12.37 -14.69
N ILE A 156 33.13 11.10 -14.98
CA ILE A 156 33.66 10.37 -16.15
C ILE A 156 32.75 10.58 -17.36
N GLU A 157 31.45 10.30 -17.23
CA GLU A 157 30.47 10.43 -18.30
C GLU A 157 29.09 10.74 -17.71
N LEU A 158 28.54 11.90 -18.08
CA LEU A 158 27.18 12.28 -17.70
C LEU A 158 26.16 11.44 -18.48
N PRO A 159 25.08 10.97 -17.83
CA PRO A 159 24.03 10.22 -18.51
C PRO A 159 23.28 11.10 -19.52
N GLU A 160 22.87 10.50 -20.64
CA GLU A 160 21.90 11.12 -21.52
C GLU A 160 20.58 11.38 -20.76
N ARG A 161 19.93 12.51 -21.05
CA ARG A 161 18.78 12.99 -20.26
C ARG A 161 17.74 11.88 -20.02
N GLY A 162 17.62 11.47 -18.76
CA GLY A 162 16.52 10.64 -18.28
C GLY A 162 16.74 9.12 -18.35
N THR A 163 17.90 8.61 -18.75
CA THR A 163 18.18 7.16 -18.71
C THR A 163 19.57 6.85 -18.17
N SER A 164 19.66 5.89 -17.23
CA SER A 164 20.94 5.33 -16.79
C SER A 164 21.32 4.19 -17.73
N GLN A 165 22.53 4.23 -18.30
CA GLN A 165 23.05 3.20 -19.21
C GLN A 165 24.00 2.25 -18.47
N GLU A 166 24.14 1.02 -18.95
CA GLU A 166 25.00 0.02 -18.31
C GLU A 166 26.50 0.32 -18.52
N TRP A 167 27.27 0.12 -17.46
CA TRP A 167 28.71 0.31 -17.36
C TRP A 167 29.50 -1.01 -17.45
N SER A 168 28.83 -2.15 -17.67
CA SER A 168 29.47 -3.47 -17.64
C SER A 168 28.87 -4.43 -18.67
N VAL A 169 29.74 -5.21 -19.32
CA VAL A 169 29.38 -6.25 -20.30
C VAL A 169 30.12 -7.54 -19.97
N ALA A 170 29.39 -8.64 -19.83
CA ALA A 170 29.97 -9.96 -19.69
C ALA A 170 30.22 -10.58 -21.07
N PHE A 171 31.46 -10.99 -21.33
CA PHE A 171 31.89 -11.71 -22.53
C PHE A 171 32.10 -13.19 -22.20
N TYR A 172 31.44 -14.08 -22.94
CA TYR A 172 31.50 -15.52 -22.73
C TYR A 172 32.55 -16.16 -23.65
N GLY A 173 33.34 -17.09 -23.11
CA GLY A 173 34.42 -17.74 -23.85
C GLY A 173 35.63 -16.82 -24.09
N LEU A 174 35.76 -15.78 -23.28
CA LEU A 174 36.88 -14.84 -23.28
C LEU A 174 37.53 -14.91 -21.89
N ASP A 175 38.67 -15.59 -21.80
CA ASP A 175 39.44 -15.66 -20.54
C ASP A 175 40.13 -14.32 -20.22
N GLU A 176 40.64 -14.20 -19.00
CA GLU A 176 41.23 -12.95 -18.49
C GLU A 176 42.40 -12.46 -19.35
N ASN A 177 43.29 -13.36 -19.79
CA ASN A 177 44.45 -12.99 -20.59
C ASN A 177 44.04 -12.50 -21.98
N ALA A 178 43.10 -13.21 -22.62
CA ALA A 178 42.54 -12.81 -23.90
C ALA A 178 41.79 -11.47 -23.80
N ALA A 179 41.05 -11.25 -22.70
CA ALA A 179 40.37 -9.99 -22.43
C ALA A 179 41.36 -8.82 -22.25
N VAL A 180 42.47 -9.02 -21.52
CA VAL A 180 43.51 -7.98 -21.36
C VAL A 180 44.08 -7.58 -22.72
N ASN A 181 44.44 -8.55 -23.56
CA ASN A 181 44.98 -8.27 -24.89
C ASN A 181 43.95 -7.53 -25.75
N ALA A 182 42.70 -8.00 -25.78
CA ALA A 182 41.64 -7.37 -26.55
C ALA A 182 41.31 -5.94 -26.07
N ILE A 183 41.38 -5.66 -24.76
CA ILE A 183 41.24 -4.31 -24.21
C ILE A 183 42.40 -3.43 -24.67
N ASN A 184 43.64 -3.92 -24.62
CA ASN A 184 44.81 -3.15 -25.04
C ASN A 184 44.75 -2.82 -26.54
N ASP A 185 44.45 -3.81 -27.38
CA ASP A 185 44.31 -3.63 -28.82
C ASP A 185 43.21 -2.61 -29.16
N PHE A 186 42.05 -2.73 -28.51
CA PHE A 186 40.95 -1.76 -28.66
C PHE A 186 41.36 -0.36 -28.21
N PHE A 187 41.99 -0.24 -27.04
CA PHE A 187 42.40 1.03 -26.46
C PHE A 187 43.41 1.78 -27.34
N GLU A 188 44.40 1.07 -27.86
CA GLU A 188 45.41 1.62 -28.78
C GLU A 188 44.78 2.01 -30.13
N ARG A 189 43.93 1.14 -30.70
CA ARG A 189 43.29 1.38 -32.00
C ARG A 189 42.36 2.59 -32.00
N GLU A 190 41.59 2.77 -30.95
CA GLU A 190 40.63 3.88 -30.83
C GLU A 190 41.26 5.18 -30.33
N GLY A 191 42.52 5.16 -29.88
CA GLY A 191 43.23 6.34 -29.39
C GLY A 191 42.56 7.01 -28.19
N LEU A 192 42.02 6.22 -27.26
CA LEU A 192 41.28 6.74 -26.10
C LEU A 192 42.21 7.35 -25.05
N PRO A 193 41.78 8.38 -24.29
CA PRO A 193 42.54 8.87 -23.15
C PRO A 193 42.57 7.81 -22.03
N GLU A 194 43.63 7.79 -21.21
CA GLU A 194 43.79 6.79 -20.14
C GLU A 194 42.62 6.78 -19.15
N SER A 195 41.96 7.93 -18.93
CA SER A 195 40.76 8.07 -18.11
C SER A 195 39.53 7.29 -18.64
N SER A 196 39.54 6.92 -19.92
CA SER A 196 38.44 6.21 -20.60
C SER A 196 38.81 4.76 -20.92
N ARG A 197 39.94 4.26 -20.40
CA ARG A 197 40.39 2.90 -20.67
C ARG A 197 39.43 1.87 -20.03
N PRO A 198 38.94 0.87 -20.80
CA PRO A 198 38.18 -0.24 -20.24
C PRO A 198 39.01 -1.06 -19.23
N TRP A 199 38.34 -1.70 -18.27
CA TRP A 199 38.98 -2.58 -17.30
C TRP A 199 38.18 -3.86 -17.07
N ILE A 200 38.85 -4.90 -16.60
CA ILE A 200 38.18 -6.13 -16.16
C ILE A 200 37.65 -5.91 -14.75
N SER A 201 36.33 -5.99 -14.59
CA SER A 201 35.65 -5.82 -13.30
C SER A 201 35.26 -7.14 -12.65
N ALA A 202 35.09 -8.21 -13.44
CA ALA A 202 34.82 -9.54 -12.91
C ALA A 202 35.36 -10.66 -13.81
N THR A 203 35.68 -11.80 -13.19
CA THR A 203 36.01 -13.06 -13.88
C THR A 203 35.19 -14.20 -13.27
N VAL A 204 34.54 -14.99 -14.13
CA VAL A 204 33.57 -16.02 -13.76
C VAL A 204 33.78 -17.24 -14.66
N GLY A 205 34.63 -18.18 -14.25
CA GLY A 205 34.97 -19.35 -15.05
C GLY A 205 35.63 -18.95 -16.38
N THR A 206 34.95 -19.22 -17.51
CA THR A 206 35.41 -18.85 -18.87
C THR A 206 34.82 -17.54 -19.38
N ALA A 207 34.14 -16.78 -18.52
CA ALA A 207 33.57 -15.48 -18.86
C ALA A 207 34.31 -14.35 -18.12
N THR A 208 34.48 -13.23 -18.81
CA THR A 208 35.10 -12.02 -18.28
C THR A 208 34.14 -10.85 -18.43
N THR A 209 33.91 -10.11 -17.36
CA THR A 209 33.14 -8.86 -17.39
C THR A 209 34.10 -7.69 -17.57
N ILE A 210 33.86 -6.93 -18.62
CA ILE A 210 34.60 -5.70 -18.92
C ILE A 210 33.69 -4.52 -18.62
N SER A 211 34.23 -3.54 -17.92
CA SER A 211 33.55 -2.29 -17.57
C SER A 211 34.26 -1.11 -18.24
N ALA A 212 33.45 -0.14 -18.66
CA ALA A 212 33.89 1.15 -19.19
C ALA A 212 32.70 2.11 -19.17
N SER A 213 32.93 3.37 -19.54
CA SER A 213 31.82 4.30 -19.72
C SER A 213 30.91 3.86 -20.88
N PRO A 214 29.61 4.20 -20.86
CA PRO A 214 28.65 3.71 -21.85
C PRO A 214 29.04 4.03 -23.30
N SER A 215 29.58 5.22 -23.56
CA SER A 215 30.09 5.60 -24.88
C SER A 215 31.24 4.69 -25.35
N VAL A 216 32.16 4.32 -24.43
CA VAL A 216 33.28 3.42 -24.73
C VAL A 216 32.78 1.99 -24.96
N LEU A 217 31.88 1.48 -24.12
CA LEU A 217 31.30 0.15 -24.31
C LEU A 217 30.55 0.05 -25.64
N THR A 218 29.87 1.10 -26.06
CA THR A 218 29.19 1.14 -27.36
C THR A 218 30.20 1.01 -28.50
N LYS A 219 31.33 1.73 -28.44
CA LYS A 219 32.43 1.55 -29.40
C LYS A 219 33.02 0.13 -29.38
N MET A 220 33.20 -0.46 -28.18
CA MET A 220 33.71 -1.82 -28.03
C MET A 220 32.80 -2.88 -28.65
N LEU A 221 31.49 -2.62 -28.68
CA LEU A 221 30.48 -3.54 -29.19
C LEU A 221 30.08 -3.27 -30.65
N ASN A 222 30.64 -2.25 -31.29
CA ASN A 222 30.45 -2.02 -32.72
C ASN A 222 30.99 -3.20 -33.55
N ALA A 223 30.35 -3.50 -34.67
CA ALA A 223 30.62 -4.69 -35.48
C ALA A 223 32.09 -4.82 -35.95
N ASP A 224 32.81 -3.70 -36.09
CA ASP A 224 34.21 -3.66 -36.49
C ASP A 224 35.20 -3.93 -35.34
N SER A 225 34.71 -4.17 -34.13
CA SER A 225 35.50 -4.53 -32.94
C SER A 225 35.67 -6.06 -32.84
N PRO A 226 36.89 -6.59 -32.66
CA PRO A 226 37.11 -8.01 -32.39
C PRO A 226 36.29 -8.54 -31.21
N LEU A 227 36.07 -7.71 -30.20
CA LEU A 227 35.27 -8.06 -29.02
C LEU A 227 33.78 -8.25 -29.33
N SER A 228 33.25 -7.60 -30.37
CA SER A 228 31.85 -7.77 -30.77
C SER A 228 31.53 -9.18 -31.28
N GLN A 229 32.55 -9.92 -31.72
CA GLN A 229 32.43 -11.29 -32.23
C GLN A 229 32.22 -12.32 -31.11
N HIS A 230 32.59 -11.98 -29.88
CA HIS A 230 32.32 -12.82 -28.72
C HIS A 230 30.86 -12.72 -28.32
N LYS A 231 30.28 -13.84 -27.90
CA LYS A 231 28.95 -13.83 -27.26
C LYS A 231 29.03 -12.96 -26.02
N HIS A 232 28.16 -11.96 -25.90
CA HIS A 232 28.20 -10.99 -24.82
C HIS A 232 26.80 -10.64 -24.29
N ARG A 233 26.74 -10.09 -23.07
CA ARG A 233 25.50 -9.62 -22.44
C ARG A 233 25.79 -8.39 -21.58
N ARG A 234 25.01 -7.32 -21.77
CA ARG A 234 25.02 -6.16 -20.86
C ARG A 234 24.53 -6.56 -19.47
N ILE A 235 25.20 -6.06 -18.44
CA ILE A 235 24.90 -6.35 -17.03
C ILE A 235 24.26 -5.09 -16.44
N PRO A 236 23.16 -5.18 -15.66
CA PRO A 236 22.41 -4.03 -15.15
C PRO A 236 23.14 -3.32 -13.98
N ILE A 237 24.37 -2.88 -14.24
CA ILE A 237 25.23 -2.09 -13.37
C ILE A 237 25.39 -0.73 -14.04
N PHE A 238 24.97 0.34 -13.36
CA PHE A 238 24.85 1.68 -13.95
C PHE A 238 25.91 2.68 -13.45
N VAL A 239 26.95 2.16 -12.80
CA VAL A 239 28.04 2.94 -12.18
C VAL A 239 29.38 2.23 -12.37
N PRO A 240 30.51 2.96 -12.43
CA PRO A 240 31.84 2.35 -12.37
C PRO A 240 32.05 1.66 -11.03
N SER A 241 32.77 0.55 -11.00
CA SER A 241 33.13 -0.21 -9.79
C SER A 241 34.37 -1.08 -10.06
N HIS A 242 34.97 -1.64 -9.01
CA HIS A 242 36.03 -2.63 -9.11
C HIS A 242 37.26 -2.18 -9.92
N SER A 243 37.72 -0.94 -9.71
CA SER A 243 38.87 -0.37 -10.41
C SER A 243 39.68 0.56 -9.52
N SER A 244 40.88 0.11 -9.13
CA SER A 244 41.89 0.93 -8.44
C SER A 244 42.46 2.06 -9.30
N ARG A 245 42.07 2.17 -10.57
CA ARG A 245 42.41 3.29 -11.46
C ARG A 245 41.42 4.45 -11.30
N ILE A 246 40.19 4.14 -10.95
CA ILE A 246 39.10 5.11 -10.79
C ILE A 246 38.96 5.52 -9.32
N PHE A 247 39.07 4.55 -8.43
CA PHE A 247 38.89 4.75 -7.00
C PHE A 247 40.23 4.67 -6.25
N THR A 248 40.29 5.36 -5.12
CA THR A 248 41.46 5.48 -4.25
C THR A 248 41.09 5.14 -2.82
N PRO A 249 42.07 4.88 -1.93
CA PRO A 249 41.82 4.74 -0.50
C PRO A 249 41.05 5.92 0.12
N ASP A 250 41.25 7.15 -0.36
CA ASP A 250 40.52 8.32 0.13
C ASP A 250 39.00 8.21 -0.08
N HIS A 251 38.55 7.62 -1.20
CA HIS A 251 37.12 7.38 -1.42
C HIS A 251 36.54 6.42 -0.39
N LYS A 252 37.31 5.38 -0.02
CA LYS A 252 36.93 4.43 1.04
C LYS A 252 36.83 5.14 2.39
N ASP A 253 37.82 5.96 2.73
CA ASP A 253 37.85 6.71 4.00
C ASP A 253 36.67 7.68 4.09
N GLN A 254 36.32 8.35 2.99
CA GLN A 254 35.13 9.19 2.91
C GLN A 254 33.84 8.40 3.11
N ILE A 255 33.70 7.21 2.52
CA ILE A 255 32.51 6.36 2.73
C ILE A 255 32.41 5.93 4.20
N LEU A 256 33.54 5.60 4.83
CA LEU A 256 33.60 5.07 6.19
C LEU A 256 33.80 6.11 7.30
N GLU A 257 33.86 7.41 6.97
CA GLU A 257 34.08 8.52 7.92
C GLU A 257 33.16 8.47 9.16
N THR A 258 31.92 7.97 9.00
CA THR A 258 30.94 7.86 10.10
C THR A 258 31.05 6.55 10.91
N THR A 259 32.00 5.68 10.55
CA THR A 259 32.21 4.35 11.14
C THR A 259 33.33 4.42 12.18
N SER A 260 33.01 4.93 13.38
CA SER A 260 34.01 5.02 14.46
C SER A 260 34.37 3.66 15.04
N PHE A 261 35.65 3.32 15.09
CA PHE A 261 36.15 2.11 15.75
C PHE A 261 35.69 1.97 17.21
N THR A 262 35.63 3.07 17.96
CA THR A 262 35.24 3.04 19.38
C THR A 262 33.79 2.58 19.58
N ASN A 263 32.91 2.89 18.64
CA ASN A 263 31.49 2.54 18.73
C ASN A 263 31.23 1.07 18.39
N TRP A 264 32.17 0.41 17.71
CA TRP A 264 32.02 -0.95 17.17
C TRP A 264 33.02 -1.94 17.74
N MET A 265 33.78 -1.56 18.78
CA MET A 265 34.82 -2.39 19.39
C MET A 265 34.31 -3.75 19.91
N GLY A 266 33.02 -3.82 20.30
CA GLY A 266 32.37 -5.06 20.75
C GLY A 266 31.98 -6.04 19.64
N PHE A 267 31.97 -5.61 18.38
CA PHE A 267 31.51 -6.39 17.23
C PHE A 267 32.67 -7.12 16.56
N THR A 268 33.14 -8.21 17.17
CA THR A 268 34.21 -9.05 16.62
C THR A 268 33.66 -10.06 15.60
N SER A 269 34.45 -10.43 14.58
CA SER A 269 34.07 -11.47 13.61
C SER A 269 33.78 -12.81 14.29
N LYS A 270 32.60 -13.37 14.03
CA LYS A 270 32.06 -14.63 14.58
C LYS A 270 31.91 -15.71 13.51
N VAL A 271 31.53 -15.35 12.29
CA VAL A 271 31.32 -16.29 11.18
C VAL A 271 32.32 -16.03 10.06
N PRO A 272 33.03 -17.05 9.53
CA PRO A 272 34.03 -16.83 8.49
C PRO A 272 33.40 -16.25 7.21
N VAL A 273 34.03 -15.20 6.66
CA VAL A 273 33.62 -14.60 5.39
C VAL A 273 34.66 -14.93 4.33
N VAL A 274 34.27 -15.53 3.22
CA VAL A 274 35.10 -15.78 2.06
C VAL A 274 34.94 -14.62 1.08
N SER A 275 36.07 -14.00 0.76
CA SER A 275 36.15 -12.84 -0.12
C SER A 275 35.87 -13.23 -1.57
N GLY A 276 34.94 -12.52 -2.21
CA GLY A 276 34.64 -12.67 -3.63
C GLY A 276 35.76 -12.20 -4.56
N ALA A 277 36.74 -11.44 -4.06
CA ALA A 277 37.88 -10.92 -4.82
C ALA A 277 39.13 -11.80 -4.73
N THR A 278 39.26 -12.59 -3.66
CA THR A 278 40.46 -13.44 -3.45
C THR A 278 40.16 -14.93 -3.46
N GLY A 279 38.94 -15.35 -3.15
CA GLY A 279 38.59 -16.75 -2.91
C GLY A 279 39.04 -17.27 -1.55
N SER A 280 39.71 -16.44 -0.74
CA SER A 280 40.24 -16.80 0.57
C SER A 280 39.35 -16.29 1.69
N THR A 281 39.43 -16.94 2.85
CA THR A 281 38.75 -16.50 4.07
C THR A 281 39.33 -15.17 4.55
N ALA A 282 38.50 -14.13 4.52
CA ALA A 282 38.75 -12.82 5.10
C ALA A 282 38.34 -12.84 6.57
N TRP A 283 39.25 -13.28 7.45
CA TRP A 283 39.05 -13.19 8.90
C TRP A 283 39.64 -11.87 9.41
N ALA A 284 38.79 -10.86 9.64
CA ALA A 284 39.21 -9.56 10.18
C ALA A 284 38.95 -9.46 11.69
N GLY A 285 39.56 -8.48 12.37
CA GLY A 285 39.43 -8.29 13.82
C GLY A 285 38.02 -7.90 14.31
N GLY A 286 37.14 -7.39 13.44
CA GLY A 286 35.77 -7.01 13.77
C GLY A 286 35.05 -6.24 12.66
N PHE A 287 33.87 -5.71 12.98
CA PHE A 287 32.92 -5.10 12.03
C PHE A 287 33.51 -3.99 11.17
N VAL A 288 34.27 -3.05 11.78
CA VAL A 288 34.87 -1.93 11.05
C VAL A 288 35.90 -2.43 10.03
N SER A 289 36.73 -3.41 10.39
CA SER A 289 37.71 -3.99 9.48
C SER A 289 37.06 -4.80 8.35
N LEU A 290 35.96 -5.49 8.64
CA LEU A 290 35.18 -6.19 7.62
C LEU A 290 34.50 -5.21 6.65
N LEU A 291 33.96 -4.09 7.15
CA LEU A 291 33.42 -3.02 6.30
C LEU A 291 34.50 -2.36 5.45
N ASP A 292 35.67 -2.07 6.03
CA ASP A 292 36.83 -1.55 5.30
C ASP A 292 37.18 -2.45 4.12
N ARG A 293 37.27 -3.76 4.39
CA ARG A 293 37.51 -4.77 3.37
C ARG A 293 36.39 -4.82 2.33
N ALA A 294 35.12 -4.80 2.74
CA ALA A 294 33.98 -4.83 1.85
C ALA A 294 33.95 -3.63 0.89
N ILE A 295 34.25 -2.43 1.39
CA ILE A 295 34.31 -1.22 0.54
C ILE A 295 35.51 -1.26 -0.40
N SER A 296 36.67 -1.76 0.04
CA SER A 296 37.79 -2.04 -0.85
C SER A 296 37.41 -3.01 -1.98
N GLU A 297 36.67 -4.08 -1.68
CA GLU A 297 36.21 -5.05 -2.68
C GLU A 297 35.20 -4.44 -3.67
N CYS A 298 34.32 -3.55 -3.22
CA CYS A 298 33.38 -2.84 -4.10
C CYS A 298 34.08 -1.82 -5.03
N LEU A 299 35.08 -1.11 -4.53
CA LEU A 299 35.70 0.02 -5.24
C LEU A 299 36.93 -0.37 -6.05
N LEU A 300 37.86 -1.12 -5.45
CA LEU A 300 39.24 -1.22 -5.93
C LEU A 300 39.52 -2.54 -6.64
N GLU A 301 38.91 -3.63 -6.18
CA GLU A 301 39.32 -4.97 -6.57
C GLU A 301 38.31 -5.62 -7.53
N PRO A 302 38.78 -6.32 -8.58
CA PRO A 302 37.91 -7.07 -9.47
C PRO A 302 37.29 -8.27 -8.73
N ILE A 303 36.05 -8.60 -9.09
CA ILE A 303 35.40 -9.83 -8.64
C ILE A 303 36.11 -11.04 -9.26
N ARG A 304 36.51 -12.00 -8.43
CA ARG A 304 37.24 -13.21 -8.83
C ARG A 304 36.47 -14.46 -8.44
N TRP A 305 35.30 -14.64 -9.06
CA TRP A 305 34.47 -15.82 -8.81
C TRP A 305 35.15 -17.11 -9.26
N ASP A 306 35.98 -17.04 -10.29
CA ASP A 306 36.90 -18.10 -10.70
C ASP A 306 37.78 -18.61 -9.53
N LYS A 307 38.33 -17.70 -8.71
CA LYS A 307 39.14 -18.05 -7.54
C LYS A 307 38.30 -18.65 -6.42
N VAL A 308 37.10 -18.11 -6.17
CA VAL A 308 36.16 -18.68 -5.18
C VAL A 308 35.81 -20.12 -5.55
N LEU A 309 35.43 -20.36 -6.80
CA LEU A 309 35.08 -21.70 -7.31
C LEU A 309 36.25 -22.70 -7.25
N LYS A 310 37.49 -22.22 -7.22
CA LYS A 310 38.67 -23.06 -7.06
C LYS A 310 39.01 -23.33 -5.59
N ALA A 311 39.12 -22.28 -4.79
CA ALA A 311 39.63 -22.37 -3.41
C ALA A 311 38.59 -22.88 -2.40
N PHE A 312 37.32 -22.52 -2.57
CA PHE A 312 36.28 -22.88 -1.60
C PHE A 312 36.01 -24.40 -1.55
N PRO A 313 35.88 -25.13 -2.68
CA PRO A 313 35.73 -26.58 -2.63
C PRO A 313 36.90 -27.32 -1.97
N GLU A 314 38.14 -26.81 -2.14
CA GLU A 314 39.31 -27.36 -1.46
C GLU A 314 39.22 -27.18 0.06
N THR A 315 38.70 -26.03 0.52
CA THR A 315 38.44 -25.74 1.94
C THR A 315 37.40 -26.70 2.51
N VAL A 316 36.26 -26.87 1.82
CA VAL A 316 35.20 -27.82 2.23
C VAL A 316 35.72 -29.25 2.34
N ARG A 317 36.60 -29.66 1.40
CA ARG A 317 37.25 -30.97 1.42
C ARG A 317 38.21 -31.11 2.60
N ALA A 318 39.02 -30.10 2.88
CA ALA A 318 39.99 -30.10 3.98
C ALA A 318 39.32 -30.15 5.36
N GLU A 319 38.16 -29.51 5.51
CA GLU A 319 37.37 -29.53 6.75
C GLU A 319 36.61 -30.85 6.97
N GLY A 320 36.60 -31.76 5.99
CA GLY A 320 35.88 -33.04 6.10
C GLY A 320 34.35 -32.88 6.16
N THR A 321 33.80 -31.80 5.59
CA THR A 321 32.35 -31.54 5.61
C THR A 321 31.61 -32.55 4.73
N GLU A 322 30.65 -33.27 5.31
CA GLU A 322 29.80 -34.24 4.58
C GLU A 322 28.61 -33.59 3.87
N PHE A 323 28.02 -32.55 4.48
CA PHE A 323 26.80 -31.89 3.98
C PHE A 323 26.95 -30.37 3.94
N VAL A 324 26.61 -29.76 2.81
CA VAL A 324 26.54 -28.31 2.64
C VAL A 324 25.13 -27.90 2.27
N THR A 325 24.57 -26.92 2.99
CA THR A 325 23.28 -26.29 2.67
C THR A 325 23.55 -24.87 2.17
N ILE A 326 23.31 -24.62 0.88
CA ILE A 326 23.52 -23.28 0.30
C ILE A 326 22.25 -22.46 0.49
N ILE A 327 22.39 -21.33 1.17
CA ILE A 327 21.32 -20.39 1.48
C ILE A 327 21.61 -19.09 0.71
N PRO A 328 21.12 -18.94 -0.53
CA PRO A 328 21.33 -17.73 -1.31
C PRO A 328 20.48 -16.60 -0.73
N ILE A 329 21.10 -15.45 -0.52
CA ILE A 329 20.45 -14.23 -0.05
C ILE A 329 20.61 -13.17 -1.14
N ALA A 330 19.51 -12.94 -1.88
CA ALA A 330 19.49 -12.09 -3.07
C ALA A 330 20.66 -12.40 -4.04
N SER A 331 20.80 -13.68 -4.41
CA SER A 331 21.92 -14.17 -5.24
C SER A 331 21.47 -15.19 -6.28
N ASN A 332 21.99 -15.05 -7.49
CA ASN A 332 21.79 -15.99 -8.61
C ASN A 332 22.90 -17.06 -8.71
N LEU A 333 23.91 -17.02 -7.83
CA LEU A 333 25.14 -17.81 -8.00
C LEU A 333 25.12 -19.18 -7.28
N GLY A 334 24.07 -19.44 -6.49
CA GLY A 334 23.97 -20.67 -5.69
C GLY A 334 24.03 -21.94 -6.52
N GLN A 335 23.39 -21.96 -7.71
CA GLN A 335 23.37 -23.13 -8.59
C GLN A 335 24.75 -23.43 -9.19
N ASN A 336 25.49 -22.39 -9.57
CA ASN A 336 26.82 -22.54 -10.13
C ASN A 336 27.78 -23.11 -9.07
N LEU A 337 27.75 -22.56 -7.85
CA LEU A 337 28.55 -23.06 -6.73
C LEU A 337 28.18 -24.50 -6.33
N ALA A 338 26.88 -24.83 -6.28
CA ALA A 338 26.40 -26.16 -5.98
C ALA A 338 26.98 -27.21 -6.94
N ARG A 339 26.95 -26.91 -8.25
CA ARG A 339 27.50 -27.78 -9.29
C ARG A 339 29.00 -28.01 -9.10
N THR A 340 29.76 -26.93 -8.93
CA THR A 340 31.21 -27.02 -8.73
C THR A 340 31.57 -27.82 -7.48
N LEU A 341 30.84 -27.65 -6.38
CA LEU A 341 31.04 -28.43 -5.16
C LEU A 341 30.80 -29.93 -5.40
N GLN A 342 29.76 -30.30 -6.14
CA GLN A 342 29.46 -31.69 -6.49
C GLN A 342 30.48 -32.31 -7.47
N GLU A 343 31.04 -31.51 -8.38
CA GLU A 343 32.05 -31.97 -9.33
C GLU A 343 33.43 -32.16 -8.69
N ILE A 344 33.82 -31.25 -7.78
CA ILE A 344 35.16 -31.21 -7.21
C ILE A 344 35.23 -31.99 -5.89
N THR A 345 34.14 -32.18 -5.15
CA THR A 345 34.17 -32.82 -3.82
C THR A 345 33.15 -33.95 -3.72
N ALA A 346 33.29 -34.82 -2.73
CA ALA A 346 32.30 -35.86 -2.41
C ALA A 346 31.13 -35.33 -1.53
N VAL A 347 31.00 -34.01 -1.37
CA VAL A 347 30.03 -33.41 -0.45
C VAL A 347 28.60 -33.55 -0.99
N THR A 348 27.66 -33.84 -0.11
CA THR A 348 26.24 -33.78 -0.46
C THR A 348 25.74 -32.35 -0.31
N VAL A 349 25.45 -31.70 -1.44
CA VAL A 349 24.80 -30.38 -1.46
C VAL A 349 23.29 -30.55 -1.32
N LYS A 350 22.73 -30.04 -0.22
CA LYS A 350 21.26 -30.03 0.00
C LYS A 350 20.58 -29.04 -0.95
N PRO A 351 19.26 -29.18 -1.19
CA PRO A 351 18.52 -28.26 -2.05
C PRO A 351 18.76 -26.80 -1.66
N ILE A 352 18.89 -25.96 -2.68
CA ILE A 352 19.08 -24.52 -2.49
C ILE A 352 17.79 -23.94 -1.90
N ASN A 353 17.84 -23.57 -0.63
CA ASN A 353 16.71 -22.98 0.06
C ASN A 353 16.87 -21.46 0.05
N ASN A 354 16.07 -20.79 -0.78
CA ASN A 354 15.92 -19.35 -0.63
C ASN A 354 15.12 -19.10 0.67
N PRO A 355 15.67 -18.36 1.66
CA PRO A 355 15.02 -18.15 2.95
C PRO A 355 13.63 -17.51 2.82
N LEU A 356 13.41 -16.73 1.76
CA LEU A 356 12.11 -16.16 1.43
C LEU A 356 11.16 -17.14 0.75
N SER A 357 11.63 -18.25 0.17
CA SER A 357 10.77 -19.28 -0.45
C SER A 357 10.12 -20.21 0.58
N GLU A 358 10.77 -20.44 1.71
CA GLU A 358 10.20 -21.16 2.86
C GLU A 358 9.24 -20.26 3.66
N THR A 359 9.66 -19.04 4.02
CA THR A 359 8.80 -18.06 4.73
C THR A 359 7.66 -17.53 3.88
N LYS A 360 7.76 -17.63 2.54
CA LYS A 360 6.64 -17.41 1.63
C LYS A 360 5.39 -18.17 2.13
N GLN A 361 5.53 -19.38 2.69
CA GLN A 361 4.40 -20.20 3.17
C GLN A 361 3.75 -19.71 4.47
N ALA A 362 4.45 -18.92 5.29
CA ALA A 362 3.86 -18.25 6.44
C ALA A 362 3.07 -17.02 5.97
N THR A 363 1.80 -16.94 6.36
CA THR A 363 0.96 -15.79 5.98
C THR A 363 1.43 -14.60 6.80
N PRO A 364 1.89 -13.50 6.18
CA PRO A 364 2.15 -12.28 6.91
C PRO A 364 0.85 -11.85 7.60
N ILE A 365 0.83 -11.80 8.93
CA ILE A 365 -0.23 -11.08 9.62
C ILE A 365 0.07 -9.62 9.33
N ALA A 366 -0.67 -9.03 8.40
CA ALA A 366 -0.68 -7.60 8.13
C ALA A 366 -1.14 -6.85 9.40
N ARG A 367 -1.12 -5.52 9.38
CA ARG A 367 -1.88 -4.70 10.35
C ARG A 367 -3.23 -5.38 10.60
N SER A 368 -3.63 -5.59 11.87
CA SER A 368 -4.83 -6.37 12.21
C SER A 368 -5.98 -5.95 11.31
N LYS A 369 -6.57 -6.89 10.56
CA LYS A 369 -7.76 -6.60 9.77
C LYS A 369 -8.90 -6.19 10.71
N LEU A 370 -9.84 -5.41 10.22
CA LEU A 370 -10.97 -4.93 11.03
C LEU A 370 -12.27 -5.53 10.50
N ALA A 371 -13.00 -6.25 11.34
CA ALA A 371 -14.29 -6.86 11.01
C ALA A 371 -15.42 -5.85 11.23
N ILE A 372 -16.31 -5.72 10.26
CA ILE A 372 -17.61 -5.07 10.45
C ILE A 372 -18.56 -6.14 10.96
N VAL A 373 -19.02 -5.98 12.21
CA VAL A 373 -19.79 -7.01 12.91
C VAL A 373 -21.28 -6.69 13.04
N GLY A 374 -21.65 -5.41 13.08
CA GLY A 374 -23.05 -4.98 13.15
C GLY A 374 -23.30 -3.82 12.19
N THR A 375 -24.53 -3.69 11.69
CA THR A 375 -24.93 -2.58 10.83
C THR A 375 -26.43 -2.32 10.89
N SER A 376 -26.82 -1.05 10.77
CA SER A 376 -28.20 -0.59 10.54
C SER A 376 -28.18 0.72 9.77
N GLY A 377 -29.31 1.05 9.12
CA GLY A 377 -29.49 2.32 8.46
C GLY A 377 -30.92 2.58 8.01
N ARG A 378 -31.21 3.85 7.74
CA ARG A 378 -32.49 4.35 7.24
C ARG A 378 -32.20 5.30 6.08
N PHE A 379 -32.90 5.06 4.97
CA PHE A 379 -32.71 5.76 3.71
C PHE A 379 -34.06 6.19 3.14
N PRO A 380 -34.11 7.11 2.16
CA PRO A 380 -35.35 7.52 1.52
C PRO A 380 -36.11 6.30 0.98
N GLU A 381 -37.39 6.18 1.35
CA GLU A 381 -38.29 5.04 1.04
C GLU A 381 -37.81 3.66 1.54
N ALA A 382 -36.79 3.60 2.39
CA ALA A 382 -36.23 2.38 2.93
C ALA A 382 -35.99 2.51 4.45
N PRO A 383 -36.97 2.13 5.29
CA PRO A 383 -36.88 2.27 6.74
C PRO A 383 -35.92 1.27 7.40
N ASN A 384 -35.43 0.28 6.67
CA ASN A 384 -34.48 -0.74 7.11
C ASN A 384 -33.64 -1.25 5.92
N LEU A 385 -32.69 -2.15 6.19
CA LEU A 385 -31.73 -2.65 5.22
C LEU A 385 -32.35 -3.57 4.16
N GLU A 386 -33.37 -4.34 4.52
CA GLU A 386 -34.12 -5.20 3.59
C GLU A 386 -34.81 -4.34 2.52
N SER A 387 -35.55 -3.31 2.93
CA SER A 387 -36.19 -2.38 1.99
C SER A 387 -35.17 -1.60 1.17
N PHE A 388 -34.01 -1.26 1.74
CA PHE A 388 -32.94 -0.60 0.99
C PHE A 388 -32.36 -1.52 -0.09
N TRP A 389 -32.15 -2.80 0.23
CA TRP A 389 -31.73 -3.78 -0.77
C TRP A 389 -32.77 -3.96 -1.87
N ASP A 390 -34.05 -4.08 -1.53
CA ASP A 390 -35.11 -4.25 -2.53
C ASP A 390 -35.18 -3.07 -3.50
N LEU A 391 -35.00 -1.84 -2.99
CA LEU A 391 -34.91 -0.61 -3.76
C LEU A 391 -33.72 -0.65 -4.73
N LEU A 392 -32.53 -0.99 -4.22
CA LEU A 392 -31.31 -1.11 -5.02
C LEU A 392 -31.44 -2.19 -6.10
N TYR A 393 -31.94 -3.37 -5.74
CA TYR A 393 -32.10 -4.51 -6.62
C TYR A 393 -33.06 -4.21 -7.78
N GLN A 394 -34.12 -3.45 -7.51
CA GLN A 394 -35.07 -2.96 -8.53
C GLN A 394 -34.54 -1.78 -9.35
N GLY A 395 -33.46 -1.12 -8.92
CA GLY A 395 -32.91 0.04 -9.59
C GLY A 395 -33.80 1.29 -9.48
N LEU A 396 -34.47 1.46 -8.34
CA LEU A 396 -35.41 2.58 -8.14
C LEU A 396 -34.68 3.90 -7.90
N ASP A 397 -35.30 4.97 -8.40
CA ASP A 397 -34.94 6.37 -8.17
C ASP A 397 -36.04 6.98 -7.30
N VAL A 398 -35.68 7.38 -6.07
CA VAL A 398 -36.63 7.84 -5.05
C VAL A 398 -36.61 9.37 -4.85
N CYS A 399 -36.11 10.09 -5.86
CA CYS A 399 -36.14 11.55 -5.87
C CYS A 399 -37.57 12.07 -6.01
N LYS A 400 -37.94 13.03 -5.17
CA LYS A 400 -39.25 13.67 -5.15
C LYS A 400 -39.14 15.13 -4.72
N GLU A 401 -40.21 15.89 -4.95
CA GLU A 401 -40.26 17.28 -4.51
C GLU A 401 -40.17 17.38 -2.98
N THR A 402 -39.66 18.51 -2.49
CA THR A 402 -39.55 18.80 -1.06
C THR A 402 -40.93 18.69 -0.39
N PRO A 403 -41.07 17.84 0.65
CA PRO A 403 -42.31 17.75 1.41
C PRO A 403 -42.61 19.05 2.15
N ILE A 404 -43.88 19.45 2.19
CA ILE A 404 -44.35 20.67 2.87
C ILE A 404 -43.96 20.75 4.36
N ARG A 405 -43.76 19.60 5.01
CA ARG A 405 -43.29 19.49 6.39
C ARG A 405 -41.82 19.91 6.61
N ARG A 406 -41.06 20.16 5.54
CA ARG A 406 -39.70 20.73 5.59
C ARG A 406 -39.80 22.23 5.39
N TRP A 407 -40.26 22.63 4.21
CA TRP A 407 -40.61 24.01 3.86
C TRP A 407 -41.55 24.03 2.67
N ASP A 408 -42.14 25.20 2.39
CA ASP A 408 -43.02 25.40 1.24
C ASP A 408 -42.22 25.78 -0.01
N ASN A 409 -42.30 24.93 -1.05
CA ASN A 409 -41.66 25.18 -2.34
C ASN A 409 -42.19 26.46 -3.01
N ALA A 410 -43.46 26.82 -2.83
CA ALA A 410 -44.03 28.02 -3.44
C ALA A 410 -43.35 29.31 -2.95
N THR A 411 -42.78 29.29 -1.74
CA THR A 411 -42.09 30.43 -1.14
C THR A 411 -40.58 30.38 -1.34
N HIS A 412 -39.96 29.19 -1.42
CA HIS A 412 -38.49 29.02 -1.43
C HIS A 412 -37.88 28.59 -2.76
N VAL A 413 -38.70 28.24 -3.76
CA VAL A 413 -38.22 27.85 -5.10
C VAL A 413 -38.59 28.91 -6.14
N ASP A 414 -37.59 29.36 -6.89
CA ASP A 414 -37.74 30.19 -8.10
C ASP A 414 -37.02 29.50 -9.25
N PRO A 415 -37.75 28.84 -10.18
CA PRO A 415 -37.16 28.13 -11.31
C PRO A 415 -36.26 29.00 -12.21
N THR A 416 -36.43 30.33 -12.19
CA THR A 416 -35.54 31.23 -12.93
C THR A 416 -34.16 31.39 -12.29
N GLY A 417 -34.03 31.03 -11.01
CA GLY A 417 -32.83 31.14 -10.20
C GLY A 417 -32.41 32.58 -9.88
N LYS A 418 -33.28 33.58 -10.12
CA LYS A 418 -32.93 35.01 -10.01
C LYS A 418 -33.26 35.60 -8.65
N ALA A 419 -34.30 35.13 -7.98
CA ALA A 419 -34.72 35.65 -6.70
C ALA A 419 -33.65 35.45 -5.60
N HIS A 420 -33.56 36.41 -4.69
CA HIS A 420 -32.74 36.31 -3.48
C HIS A 420 -33.35 35.27 -2.52
N ASN A 421 -32.48 34.50 -1.85
CA ASN A 421 -32.85 33.45 -0.88
C ASN A 421 -33.87 32.43 -1.41
N LYS A 422 -33.90 32.21 -2.74
CA LYS A 422 -34.64 31.12 -3.38
C LYS A 422 -33.72 30.31 -4.27
N GLY A 423 -33.76 29.00 -4.11
CA GLY A 423 -33.12 28.05 -5.02
C GLY A 423 -33.98 27.80 -6.25
N ALA A 424 -33.41 27.21 -7.30
CA ALA A 424 -34.14 26.88 -8.52
C ALA A 424 -34.64 25.43 -8.60
N THR A 425 -34.30 24.60 -7.62
CA THR A 425 -34.64 23.17 -7.60
C THR A 425 -35.54 22.81 -6.42
N PRO A 426 -36.66 22.09 -6.65
CA PRO A 426 -37.52 21.59 -5.58
C PRO A 426 -37.14 20.18 -5.13
N TRP A 427 -36.14 19.55 -5.74
CA TRP A 427 -35.89 18.11 -5.66
C TRP A 427 -35.06 17.70 -4.43
N GLY A 428 -35.39 16.54 -3.86
CA GLY A 428 -34.62 15.90 -2.80
C GLY A 428 -34.99 14.42 -2.64
N CYS A 429 -34.22 13.69 -1.84
CA CYS A 429 -34.55 12.33 -1.42
C CYS A 429 -34.72 12.32 0.12
N TRP A 430 -35.94 12.07 0.58
CA TRP A 430 -36.36 12.41 1.94
C TRP A 430 -36.68 11.18 2.77
N LEU A 431 -36.35 11.23 4.06
CA LEU A 431 -36.82 10.26 5.04
C LEU A 431 -38.29 10.56 5.36
N ASP A 432 -39.14 9.54 5.20
CA ASP A 432 -40.58 9.72 5.35
C ASP A 432 -41.03 9.99 6.79
N TYR A 433 -40.28 9.49 7.77
CA TYR A 433 -40.64 9.57 9.19
C TYR A 433 -39.45 9.98 10.07
N CYS A 434 -38.70 11.01 9.67
CA CYS A 434 -37.55 11.49 10.43
C CYS A 434 -37.89 12.03 11.84
N GLY A 435 -39.18 12.27 12.13
CA GLY A 435 -39.65 12.71 13.45
C GLY A 435 -39.95 11.56 14.42
N ASP A 436 -40.10 10.33 13.92
CA ASP A 436 -40.47 9.18 14.73
C ASP A 436 -39.31 8.78 15.63
N PHE A 437 -39.60 8.60 16.91
CA PHE A 437 -38.62 8.27 17.94
C PHE A 437 -39.32 7.71 19.17
N ASP A 438 -38.71 6.73 19.83
CA ASP A 438 -39.17 6.25 21.14
C ASP A 438 -38.35 6.91 22.25
N PRO A 439 -38.79 8.07 22.80
CA PRO A 439 -38.02 8.75 23.83
C PRO A 439 -37.99 7.97 25.13
N ARG A 440 -39.03 7.17 25.44
CA ARG A 440 -39.07 6.42 26.70
C ARG A 440 -38.02 5.31 26.72
N PHE A 441 -37.83 4.63 25.59
CA PHE A 441 -36.80 3.61 25.43
C PHE A 441 -35.40 4.16 25.76
N PHE A 442 -35.08 5.38 25.32
CA PHE A 442 -33.77 6.02 25.56
C PHE A 442 -33.70 6.84 26.86
N GLY A 443 -34.72 6.77 27.74
CA GLY A 443 -34.74 7.54 28.99
C GLY A 443 -34.89 9.06 28.81
N ILE A 444 -35.46 9.49 27.69
CA ILE A 444 -35.62 10.88 27.29
C ILE A 444 -37.04 11.36 27.59
N SER A 445 -37.16 12.58 28.13
CA SER A 445 -38.48 13.11 28.47
C SER A 445 -39.27 13.54 27.22
N PRO A 446 -40.61 13.50 27.24
CA PRO A 446 -41.43 14.05 26.16
C PRO A 446 -41.21 15.55 25.90
N LYS A 447 -40.66 16.29 26.87
CA LYS A 447 -40.30 17.72 26.72
C LYS A 447 -38.96 17.90 25.98
N GLU A 448 -38.01 17.00 26.19
CA GLU A 448 -36.69 17.04 25.57
C GLU A 448 -36.71 16.57 24.12
N ALA A 449 -37.43 15.48 23.82
CA ALA A 449 -37.39 14.82 22.52
C ALA A 449 -37.70 15.75 21.31
N PRO A 450 -38.67 16.69 21.38
CA PRO A 450 -38.91 17.64 20.30
C PRO A 450 -37.76 18.64 20.07
N GLN A 451 -36.95 18.93 21.10
CA GLN A 451 -35.78 19.82 20.96
C GLN A 451 -34.55 19.09 20.42
N MET A 452 -34.55 17.75 20.41
CA MET A 452 -33.48 16.97 19.80
C MET A 452 -33.55 17.00 18.28
N ASP A 453 -32.42 17.31 17.66
CA ASP A 453 -32.22 17.14 16.23
C ASP A 453 -32.58 15.70 15.82
N PRO A 454 -33.45 15.51 14.81
CA PRO A 454 -33.69 14.21 14.21
C PRO A 454 -32.44 13.39 13.90
N ALA A 455 -31.32 14.02 13.55
CA ALA A 455 -30.03 13.35 13.37
C ALA A 455 -29.57 12.62 14.65
N GLN A 456 -29.70 13.23 15.83
CA GLN A 456 -29.36 12.60 17.11
C GLN A 456 -30.26 11.39 17.38
N ARG A 457 -31.58 11.55 17.16
CA ARG A 457 -32.57 10.49 17.36
C ARG A 457 -32.32 9.29 16.45
N MET A 458 -32.04 9.55 15.18
CA MET A 458 -31.72 8.53 14.19
C MET A 458 -30.39 7.84 14.48
N ALA A 459 -29.39 8.56 14.98
CA ALA A 459 -28.11 7.98 15.40
C ALA A 459 -28.30 7.01 16.58
N LEU A 460 -29.12 7.37 17.58
CA LEU A 460 -29.46 6.47 18.71
C LEU A 460 -30.17 5.21 18.24
N MET A 461 -31.23 5.34 17.43
CA MET A 461 -31.98 4.19 16.91
C MET A 461 -31.11 3.27 16.05
N SER A 462 -30.37 3.84 15.09
CA SER A 462 -29.50 3.04 14.23
C SER A 462 -28.34 2.38 15.00
N THR A 463 -27.85 3.00 16.07
CA THR A 463 -26.83 2.38 16.92
C THR A 463 -27.40 1.20 17.68
N PHE A 464 -28.59 1.34 18.28
CA PHE A 464 -29.25 0.23 18.96
C PHE A 464 -29.51 -0.95 18.03
N GLU A 465 -30.08 -0.69 16.84
CA GLU A 465 -30.37 -1.72 15.84
C GLU A 465 -29.08 -2.39 15.31
N ALA A 466 -28.00 -1.62 15.11
CA ALA A 466 -26.71 -2.18 14.70
C ALA A 466 -26.04 -2.99 15.81
N MET A 467 -26.27 -2.62 17.07
CA MET A 467 -25.81 -3.35 18.25
C MET A 467 -26.53 -4.70 18.34
N GLU A 468 -27.84 -4.73 18.13
CA GLU A 468 -28.62 -5.97 18.06
C GLU A 468 -28.20 -6.84 16.86
N SER A 469 -28.01 -6.26 15.67
CA SER A 469 -27.62 -7.03 14.48
C SER A 469 -26.22 -7.64 14.59
N GLY A 470 -25.34 -7.02 15.38
CA GLY A 470 -24.02 -7.54 15.72
C GLY A 470 -23.97 -8.44 16.96
N GLY A 471 -25.06 -8.58 17.71
CA GLY A 471 -25.08 -9.34 18.98
C GLY A 471 -24.23 -8.71 20.09
N ILE A 472 -24.01 -7.40 20.04
CA ILE A 472 -23.11 -6.69 20.96
C ILE A 472 -23.84 -6.40 22.27
N VAL A 473 -23.38 -7.02 23.36
CA VAL A 473 -23.89 -6.73 24.71
C VAL A 473 -22.77 -6.08 25.53
N PRO A 474 -22.97 -4.87 26.09
CA PRO A 474 -21.98 -4.23 26.94
C PRO A 474 -21.53 -5.16 28.08
N ASP A 475 -20.23 -5.18 28.35
CA ASP A 475 -19.57 -5.96 29.41
C ASP A 475 -19.66 -7.50 29.28
N SER A 476 -20.20 -8.03 28.17
CA SER A 476 -20.30 -9.48 27.93
C SER A 476 -18.97 -10.15 27.56
N THR A 477 -18.05 -9.44 26.92
CA THR A 477 -16.72 -9.93 26.53
C THR A 477 -15.64 -8.88 26.84
N ALA A 478 -14.36 -9.25 26.72
CA ALA A 478 -13.26 -8.33 26.95
C ALA A 478 -13.28 -7.14 25.98
N SER A 479 -13.71 -7.36 24.73
CA SER A 479 -13.71 -6.31 23.71
C SER A 479 -14.99 -5.44 23.72
N THR A 480 -16.02 -5.84 24.47
CA THR A 480 -17.28 -5.08 24.65
C THR A 480 -17.39 -4.45 26.04
N GLN A 481 -16.32 -4.43 26.83
CA GLN A 481 -16.27 -3.65 28.07
C GLN A 481 -16.54 -2.18 27.75
N ARG A 482 -17.36 -1.51 28.56
CA ARG A 482 -17.83 -0.14 28.27
C ARG A 482 -16.72 0.88 28.04
N ASP A 483 -15.61 0.78 28.77
CA ASP A 483 -14.42 1.61 28.62
C ASP A 483 -13.60 1.31 27.36
N ARG A 484 -13.91 0.21 26.67
CA ARG A 484 -13.29 -0.23 25.42
C ARG A 484 -14.17 0.00 24.19
N VAL A 485 -15.31 0.68 24.32
CA VAL A 485 -16.21 1.03 23.20
C VAL A 485 -16.10 2.53 22.86
N GLY A 486 -15.60 2.86 21.66
CA GLY A 486 -15.53 4.23 21.14
C GLY A 486 -16.63 4.56 20.13
N VAL A 487 -16.99 5.85 19.99
CA VAL A 487 -18.07 6.34 19.11
C VAL A 487 -17.57 7.46 18.18
N PHE A 488 -17.77 7.28 16.88
CA PHE A 488 -17.29 8.18 15.83
C PHE A 488 -18.44 8.46 14.83
N HIS A 489 -18.90 9.71 14.73
CA HIS A 489 -20.06 10.03 13.90
C HIS A 489 -19.80 11.17 12.93
N GLY A 490 -20.12 10.98 11.65
CA GLY A 490 -20.03 11.99 10.60
C GLY A 490 -21.29 12.83 10.50
N VAL A 491 -21.16 14.16 10.58
CA VAL A 491 -22.29 15.10 10.51
C VAL A 491 -21.83 16.46 9.99
N THR A 492 -22.58 17.03 9.04
CA THR A 492 -22.22 18.27 8.33
C THR A 492 -23.09 19.47 8.66
N SER A 493 -24.27 19.24 9.22
CA SER A 493 -25.26 20.28 9.50
C SER A 493 -25.89 20.10 10.88
N ASN A 494 -26.58 21.15 11.34
CA ASN A 494 -27.34 21.23 12.59
C ASN A 494 -28.61 22.04 12.34
N ASP A 495 -29.26 21.79 11.19
CA ASP A 495 -30.41 22.56 10.68
C ASP A 495 -31.54 22.69 11.72
N TRP A 496 -31.75 21.66 12.55
CA TRP A 496 -32.79 21.67 13.58
C TRP A 496 -32.54 22.75 14.64
N MET A 497 -31.27 22.99 14.97
CA MET A 497 -30.86 24.08 15.86
C MET A 497 -31.13 25.43 15.23
N ASP A 498 -30.84 25.56 13.94
CA ASP A 498 -30.86 26.84 13.23
C ASP A 498 -32.29 27.29 12.88
N ILE A 499 -33.17 26.36 12.50
CA ILE A 499 -34.50 26.65 11.95
C ILE A 499 -35.64 26.25 12.86
N ASN A 500 -35.59 25.11 13.53
CA ASN A 500 -36.74 24.55 14.23
C ASN A 500 -36.75 24.94 15.72
N SER A 501 -35.73 24.51 16.46
CA SER A 501 -35.63 24.78 17.90
C SER A 501 -35.24 26.23 18.23
N SER A 502 -34.70 26.99 17.27
CA SER A 502 -34.44 28.43 17.42
C SER A 502 -35.72 29.26 17.50
N GLN A 503 -36.86 28.73 17.03
CA GLN A 503 -38.16 29.42 17.08
C GLN A 503 -38.68 29.55 18.52
N ASP A 504 -38.30 28.64 19.40
CA ASP A 504 -38.64 28.66 20.82
C ASP A 504 -37.50 28.02 21.63
N VAL A 505 -36.48 28.84 21.92
CA VAL A 505 -35.27 28.40 22.62
C VAL A 505 -35.61 28.06 24.08
N ASP A 506 -35.40 26.80 24.46
CA ASP A 506 -35.63 26.29 25.82
C ASP A 506 -34.39 25.49 26.31
N THR A 507 -34.51 24.91 27.50
CA THR A 507 -33.47 24.25 28.28
C THR A 507 -32.65 23.22 27.50
N TYR A 508 -33.25 22.52 26.53
CA TYR A 508 -32.61 21.46 25.77
C TYR A 508 -32.02 21.91 24.43
N PHE A 509 -32.14 23.20 24.07
CA PHE A 509 -31.70 23.75 22.78
C PHE A 509 -30.25 23.36 22.43
N ILE A 510 -29.30 23.56 23.35
CA ILE A 510 -27.89 23.23 23.11
C ILE A 510 -27.67 21.71 23.05
N THR A 511 -28.21 20.96 24.02
CA THR A 511 -28.03 19.51 24.09
C THR A 511 -28.74 18.75 22.96
N GLY A 512 -29.78 19.35 22.38
CA GLY A 512 -30.59 18.80 21.31
C GLY A 512 -30.10 19.20 19.92
N GLY A 513 -29.48 20.38 19.76
CA GLY A 513 -29.03 20.88 18.46
C GLY A 513 -27.54 20.71 18.16
N ASN A 514 -26.67 20.69 19.17
CA ASN A 514 -25.22 20.68 18.93
C ASN A 514 -24.73 19.30 18.45
N ARG A 515 -23.92 19.29 17.40
CA ARG A 515 -23.39 18.08 16.74
C ARG A 515 -22.57 17.17 17.66
N GLY A 516 -21.87 17.74 18.65
CA GLY A 516 -21.11 16.96 19.64
C GLY A 516 -21.97 16.03 20.48
N PHE A 517 -23.26 16.33 20.62
CA PHE A 517 -24.20 15.48 21.35
C PHE A 517 -24.72 14.30 20.53
N ILE A 518 -24.48 14.22 19.21
CA ILE A 518 -24.83 13.02 18.43
C ILE A 518 -24.05 11.79 18.95
N PRO A 519 -22.70 11.75 18.88
CA PRO A 519 -21.95 10.65 19.47
C PRO A 519 -22.04 10.67 21.01
N GLY A 520 -22.08 11.85 21.64
CA GLY A 520 -22.16 11.97 23.10
C GLY A 520 -23.41 11.30 23.70
N ARG A 521 -24.56 11.38 23.04
CA ARG A 521 -25.78 10.67 23.47
C ARG A 521 -25.69 9.17 23.26
N ILE A 522 -25.03 8.70 22.20
CA ILE A 522 -24.75 7.26 22.04
C ILE A 522 -23.89 6.78 23.22
N ASN A 523 -22.82 7.50 23.53
CA ASN A 523 -21.99 7.19 24.71
C ASN A 523 -22.82 7.19 25.99
N PHE A 524 -23.65 8.20 26.21
CA PHE A 524 -24.45 8.33 27.43
C PHE A 524 -25.54 7.25 27.55
N CYS A 525 -26.33 7.02 26.51
CA CYS A 525 -27.46 6.09 26.54
C CYS A 525 -27.03 4.62 26.68
N PHE A 526 -25.87 4.25 26.12
CA PHE A 526 -25.34 2.88 26.23
C PHE A 526 -24.15 2.78 27.22
N GLU A 527 -23.89 3.86 27.95
CA GLU A 527 -22.79 4.06 28.90
C GLU A 527 -21.42 3.59 28.36
N PHE A 528 -21.14 3.89 27.09
CA PHE A 528 -19.81 3.67 26.50
C PHE A 528 -18.86 4.77 26.95
N CYS A 529 -17.76 4.37 27.58
CA CYS A 529 -16.79 5.27 28.21
C CYS A 529 -15.52 5.52 27.35
N GLY A 530 -15.47 4.97 26.14
CA GLY A 530 -14.40 5.24 25.18
C GLY A 530 -14.52 6.60 24.48
N PRO A 531 -13.67 6.86 23.46
CA PRO A 531 -13.64 8.15 22.77
C PRO A 531 -14.97 8.52 22.11
N SER A 532 -15.26 9.82 21.97
CA SER A 532 -16.51 10.33 21.37
C SER A 532 -16.20 11.49 20.42
N TYR A 533 -16.45 11.31 19.12
CA TYR A 533 -16.11 12.31 18.11
C TYR A 533 -17.22 12.57 17.11
N ALA A 534 -17.58 13.84 16.94
CA ALA A 534 -18.34 14.33 15.79
C ALA A 534 -17.36 14.86 14.75
N THR A 535 -17.48 14.40 13.50
CA THR A 535 -16.54 14.74 12.41
C THR A 535 -17.27 15.44 11.28
N ASP A 536 -16.72 16.57 10.82
CA ASP A 536 -17.18 17.30 9.64
C ASP A 536 -16.05 17.43 8.61
N THR A 537 -16.19 16.70 7.52
CA THR A 537 -15.39 16.84 6.30
C THR A 537 -16.29 16.95 5.07
N ALA A 538 -17.42 17.64 5.22
CA ALA A 538 -18.49 17.75 4.23
C ALA A 538 -18.99 16.36 3.77
N CYS A 539 -19.10 16.13 2.46
CA CYS A 539 -19.60 14.90 1.83
C CYS A 539 -18.87 13.60 2.23
N SER A 540 -17.69 13.72 2.84
CA SER A 540 -16.86 12.58 3.26
C SER A 540 -16.93 12.25 4.75
N SER A 541 -17.77 12.95 5.53
CA SER A 541 -17.76 12.92 6.99
C SER A 541 -17.92 11.52 7.59
N SER A 542 -18.84 10.70 7.09
CA SER A 542 -19.02 9.33 7.59
C SER A 542 -17.81 8.43 7.32
N LEU A 543 -17.16 8.52 6.15
CA LEU A 543 -15.91 7.77 5.93
C LEU A 543 -14.75 8.34 6.77
N ALA A 544 -14.75 9.64 7.07
CA ALA A 544 -13.76 10.24 7.97
C ALA A 544 -13.93 9.72 9.40
N ALA A 545 -15.16 9.62 9.88
CA ALA A 545 -15.49 9.01 11.16
C ALA A 545 -15.08 7.53 11.20
N ILE A 546 -15.35 6.76 10.14
CA ILE A 546 -14.89 5.36 10.03
C ILE A 546 -13.36 5.28 10.01
N HIS A 547 -12.67 6.18 9.31
CA HIS A 547 -11.21 6.25 9.32
C HIS A 547 -10.63 6.51 10.72
N LEU A 548 -11.26 7.41 11.50
CA LEU A 548 -10.87 7.65 12.89
C LEU A 548 -11.12 6.41 13.76
N ALA A 549 -12.28 5.75 13.61
CA ALA A 549 -12.61 4.52 14.31
C ALA A 549 -11.60 3.40 14.01
N CYS A 550 -11.25 3.18 12.74
CA CYS A 550 -10.24 2.19 12.36
C CYS A 550 -8.88 2.48 13.00
N ASN A 551 -8.45 3.75 13.02
CA ASN A 551 -7.19 4.12 13.65
C ASN A 551 -7.19 3.94 15.17
N ALA A 552 -8.30 4.23 15.84
CA ALA A 552 -8.46 3.96 17.27
C ALA A 552 -8.33 2.46 17.59
N LEU A 553 -8.99 1.59 16.80
CA LEU A 553 -8.89 0.13 16.92
C LEU A 553 -7.46 -0.38 16.68
N TRP A 554 -6.80 0.13 15.63
CA TRP A 554 -5.43 -0.26 15.29
C TRP A 554 -4.39 0.21 16.32
N ARG A 555 -4.66 1.30 17.05
CA ARG A 555 -3.78 1.82 18.10
C ARG A 555 -4.10 1.24 19.49
N GLY A 556 -5.25 0.60 19.65
CA GLY A 556 -5.70 0.07 20.93
C GLY A 556 -6.38 1.10 21.83
N ASP A 557 -6.81 2.25 21.29
CA ASP A 557 -7.58 3.26 22.04
C ASP A 557 -8.98 2.71 22.40
N CYS A 558 -9.51 1.79 21.60
CA CYS A 558 -10.71 1.00 21.87
C CYS A 558 -10.57 -0.40 21.25
N ASP A 559 -11.49 -1.31 21.61
CA ASP A 559 -11.55 -2.69 21.09
C ASP A 559 -12.79 -2.94 20.24
N THR A 560 -13.85 -2.17 20.50
CA THR A 560 -15.03 -2.04 19.66
C THR A 560 -15.24 -0.57 19.30
N ALA A 561 -15.61 -0.28 18.06
CA ALA A 561 -15.93 1.07 17.61
C ALA A 561 -17.30 1.13 16.95
N VAL A 562 -18.12 2.08 17.40
CA VAL A 562 -19.35 2.51 16.73
C VAL A 562 -18.97 3.60 15.74
N ALA A 563 -19.23 3.40 14.45
CA ALA A 563 -18.92 4.36 13.41
C ALA A 563 -20.12 4.58 12.49
N GLY A 564 -20.39 5.82 12.07
CA GLY A 564 -21.55 6.09 11.24
C GLY A 564 -21.64 7.53 10.72
N GLY A 565 -22.81 7.90 10.24
CA GLY A 565 -23.12 9.27 9.92
C GLY A 565 -24.60 9.51 9.66
N THR A 566 -25.00 10.76 9.81
CA THR A 566 -26.38 11.24 9.67
C THR A 566 -26.44 12.49 8.81
N ASN A 567 -27.49 12.60 8.02
CA ASN A 567 -27.86 13.82 7.32
C ASN A 567 -29.38 13.95 7.35
N VAL A 568 -29.88 15.04 7.94
CA VAL A 568 -31.31 15.39 7.94
C VAL A 568 -31.42 16.86 7.58
N ILE A 569 -32.36 17.20 6.71
CA ILE A 569 -32.39 18.51 6.04
C ILE A 569 -33.66 19.24 6.45
N PHE A 570 -33.49 20.39 7.13
CA PHE A 570 -34.60 21.27 7.51
C PHE A 570 -34.41 22.70 7.01
N SER A 571 -33.19 23.10 6.67
CA SER A 571 -32.91 24.47 6.24
C SER A 571 -33.10 24.65 4.73
N PRO A 572 -34.04 25.50 4.28
CA PRO A 572 -34.13 25.89 2.87
C PRO A 572 -32.93 26.74 2.42
N ASP A 573 -32.23 27.41 3.36
CA ASP A 573 -31.08 28.26 3.05
C ASP A 573 -29.88 27.44 2.61
N GLY A 574 -29.62 26.31 3.28
CA GLY A 574 -28.57 25.36 2.86
C GLY A 574 -28.84 24.81 1.46
N HIS A 575 -30.11 24.48 1.17
CA HIS A 575 -30.52 24.02 -0.16
C HIS A 575 -30.34 25.12 -1.23
N THR A 576 -30.75 26.35 -0.91
CA THR A 576 -30.59 27.52 -1.78
C THR A 576 -29.12 27.85 -2.04
N GLY A 577 -28.28 27.86 -1.01
CA GLY A 577 -26.86 28.13 -1.13
C GLY A 577 -26.15 27.14 -2.05
N LEU A 578 -26.51 25.86 -1.96
CA LEU A 578 -25.97 24.83 -2.85
C LEU A 578 -26.43 24.99 -4.30
N ASP A 579 -27.69 25.38 -4.55
CA ASP A 579 -28.15 25.70 -5.91
C ASP A 579 -27.43 26.94 -6.47
N LYS A 580 -27.26 28.01 -5.67
CA LYS A 580 -26.52 29.21 -6.08
C LYS A 580 -25.03 28.92 -6.33
N GLY A 581 -24.48 27.90 -5.67
CA GLY A 581 -23.15 27.36 -5.93
C GLY A 581 -23.07 26.41 -7.13
N PHE A 582 -24.16 26.18 -7.85
CA PHE A 582 -24.28 25.26 -8.99
C PHE A 582 -23.95 23.80 -8.63
N PHE A 583 -24.14 23.41 -7.37
CA PHE A 583 -23.92 22.03 -6.93
C PHE A 583 -25.11 21.12 -7.24
N LEU A 584 -26.33 21.68 -7.25
CA LEU A 584 -27.55 20.92 -7.31
C LEU A 584 -28.05 20.69 -8.73
N SER A 585 -28.55 19.49 -8.99
CA SER A 585 -29.34 19.22 -10.18
C SER A 585 -30.68 19.95 -10.08
N ARG A 586 -31.10 20.58 -11.17
CA ARG A 586 -32.42 21.21 -11.30
C ARG A 586 -33.46 20.28 -11.92
N THR A 587 -33.03 19.09 -12.36
CA THR A 587 -33.84 18.18 -13.17
C THR A 587 -34.18 16.87 -12.47
N GLY A 588 -33.68 16.62 -11.26
CA GLY A 588 -34.05 15.46 -10.46
C GLY A 588 -32.88 14.91 -9.65
N ASN A 589 -32.77 13.57 -9.61
CA ASN A 589 -31.75 12.87 -8.85
C ASN A 589 -30.33 13.02 -9.43
N CYS A 590 -29.33 12.46 -8.73
CA CYS A 590 -27.96 12.35 -9.22
C CYS A 590 -27.89 11.46 -10.46
N LYS A 591 -27.63 12.07 -11.62
CA LYS A 591 -27.46 11.36 -12.91
C LYS A 591 -26.03 10.86 -13.09
N ALA A 592 -25.55 10.08 -12.12
CA ALA A 592 -24.18 9.57 -12.11
C ALA A 592 -23.84 8.84 -13.42
N PHE A 593 -22.75 9.27 -14.06
CA PHE A 593 -22.19 8.77 -15.32
C PHE A 593 -22.99 9.09 -16.59
N ALA A 594 -24.12 9.79 -16.49
CA ALA A 594 -24.90 10.18 -17.65
C ALA A 594 -24.31 11.42 -18.34
N ASP A 595 -24.52 11.53 -19.65
CA ASP A 595 -24.03 12.66 -20.45
C ASP A 595 -24.70 14.00 -20.12
N ASN A 596 -25.94 13.96 -19.62
CA ASN A 596 -26.74 15.11 -19.22
C ASN A 596 -26.74 15.35 -17.70
N ALA A 597 -25.67 14.91 -17.03
CA ALA A 597 -25.39 15.15 -15.62
C ALA A 597 -25.19 16.66 -15.33
N ASP A 598 -26.02 17.24 -14.45
CA ASP A 598 -26.11 18.69 -14.19
C ASP A 598 -25.96 19.08 -12.71
N GLY A 599 -25.54 18.15 -11.85
CA GLY A 599 -25.45 18.37 -10.39
C GLY A 599 -25.96 17.17 -9.60
N TYR A 600 -25.88 17.26 -8.27
CA TYR A 600 -26.42 16.24 -7.38
C TYR A 600 -27.76 16.63 -6.77
N CYS A 601 -28.54 15.65 -6.33
CA CYS A 601 -29.74 15.85 -5.54
C CYS A 601 -29.43 15.62 -4.06
N ARG A 602 -29.86 16.50 -3.15
CA ARG A 602 -29.60 16.31 -1.71
C ARG A 602 -30.45 15.15 -1.17
N ALA A 603 -29.92 14.43 -0.17
CA ALA A 603 -30.64 13.34 0.45
C ALA A 603 -30.48 13.30 1.98
N GLU A 604 -31.51 12.79 2.63
CA GLU A 604 -31.49 12.44 4.05
C GLU A 604 -31.12 10.96 4.22
N ALA A 605 -30.27 10.64 5.19
CA ALA A 605 -29.90 9.27 5.50
C ALA A 605 -29.29 9.17 6.90
N ALA A 606 -29.38 7.99 7.51
CA ALA A 606 -28.66 7.65 8.72
C ALA A 606 -28.12 6.23 8.61
N GLY A 607 -26.90 5.98 9.07
CA GLY A 607 -26.33 4.65 9.13
C GLY A 607 -25.26 4.52 10.20
N THR A 608 -25.18 3.33 10.78
CA THR A 608 -24.24 2.99 11.86
C THR A 608 -23.71 1.57 11.67
N ILE A 609 -22.41 1.37 11.93
CA ILE A 609 -21.74 0.08 11.96
C ILE A 609 -20.96 -0.11 13.25
N PHE A 610 -20.79 -1.37 13.65
CA PHE A 610 -19.85 -1.80 14.68
C PHE A 610 -18.62 -2.43 14.03
N ILE A 611 -17.44 -2.02 14.47
CA ILE A 611 -16.15 -2.47 13.96
C ILE A 611 -15.31 -3.01 15.12
N LYS A 612 -14.68 -4.16 14.93
CA LYS A 612 -13.74 -4.77 15.87
C LYS A 612 -12.47 -5.19 15.14
N ARG A 613 -11.38 -5.44 15.86
CA ARG A 613 -10.27 -6.20 15.26
C ARG A 613 -10.77 -7.60 14.91
N LEU A 614 -10.31 -8.14 13.78
CA LEU A 614 -10.79 -9.43 13.28
C LEU A 614 -10.57 -10.54 14.31
N ASP A 615 -9.45 -10.53 15.03
CA ASP A 615 -9.14 -11.53 16.06
C ASP A 615 -10.12 -11.45 17.24
N ASP A 616 -10.51 -10.25 17.66
CA ASP A 616 -11.51 -10.04 18.72
C ASP A 616 -12.90 -10.48 18.26
N ALA A 617 -13.27 -10.19 17.01
CA ALA A 617 -14.54 -10.63 16.44
C ALA A 617 -14.63 -12.17 16.35
N LEU A 618 -13.53 -12.82 15.97
CA LEU A 618 -13.44 -14.28 15.94
C LEU A 618 -13.48 -14.89 17.35
N ALA A 619 -12.80 -14.27 18.32
CA ALA A 619 -12.80 -14.71 19.71
C ALA A 619 -14.21 -14.66 20.33
N ASP A 620 -14.94 -13.58 20.05
CA ASP A 620 -16.29 -13.35 20.55
C ASP A 620 -17.38 -14.06 19.74
N LYS A 621 -17.00 -14.66 18.60
CA LYS A 621 -17.90 -15.32 17.64
C LYS A 621 -18.95 -14.39 17.06
N ASP A 622 -18.56 -13.14 16.83
CA ASP A 622 -19.40 -12.15 16.21
C ASP A 622 -19.71 -12.54 14.75
N PRO A 623 -20.88 -12.13 14.22
CA PRO A 623 -21.09 -12.15 12.78
C PRO A 623 -20.06 -11.25 12.09
N ILE A 624 -19.52 -11.69 10.95
CA ILE A 624 -18.58 -10.88 10.14
C ILE A 624 -19.26 -10.57 8.81
N LEU A 625 -19.69 -9.32 8.64
CA LEU A 625 -20.38 -8.85 7.44
C LEU A 625 -19.39 -8.57 6.30
N ALA A 626 -18.24 -8.00 6.65
CA ALA A 626 -17.10 -7.79 5.78
C ALA A 626 -15.87 -7.44 6.64
N THR A 627 -14.72 -7.33 5.99
CA THR A 627 -13.45 -6.97 6.59
C THR A 627 -12.86 -5.73 5.91
N ILE A 628 -12.57 -4.68 6.67
CA ILE A 628 -11.79 -3.52 6.23
C ILE A 628 -10.30 -3.90 6.26
N LEU A 629 -9.65 -3.81 5.10
CA LEU A 629 -8.23 -4.12 4.95
C LEU A 629 -7.37 -2.88 5.20
N ASP A 630 -7.76 -1.75 4.60
CA ASP A 630 -7.13 -0.47 4.83
C ASP A 630 -8.06 0.69 4.46
N ILE A 631 -7.76 1.87 5.00
CA ILE A 631 -8.51 3.11 4.75
C ILE A 631 -7.55 4.31 4.79
N LYS A 632 -7.65 5.20 3.80
CA LYS A 632 -6.78 6.38 3.68
C LYS A 632 -7.56 7.65 3.36
N THR A 633 -7.03 8.77 3.83
CA THR A 633 -7.55 10.11 3.56
C THR A 633 -6.44 11.04 3.05
N ASN A 634 -6.78 11.94 2.14
CA ASN A 634 -5.91 13.04 1.70
C ASN A 634 -6.73 14.29 1.31
N HIS A 635 -6.11 15.24 0.60
CA HIS A 635 -6.75 16.48 0.19
C HIS A 635 -6.36 16.87 -1.24
N SER A 636 -7.32 17.36 -2.02
CA SER A 636 -7.13 17.86 -3.39
C SER A 636 -6.53 19.27 -3.42
N ALA A 637 -5.38 19.47 -2.76
CA ALA A 637 -4.78 20.80 -2.56
C ALA A 637 -4.26 21.44 -3.86
N MET A 638 -4.03 20.63 -4.90
CA MET A 638 -3.55 21.06 -6.22
C MET A 638 -4.69 21.32 -7.22
N SER A 639 -5.93 21.40 -6.76
CA SER A 639 -7.09 21.66 -7.62
C SER A 639 -7.16 23.12 -8.08
N ASP A 640 -7.73 23.38 -9.25
CA ASP A 640 -7.94 24.72 -9.80
C ASP A 640 -8.94 25.56 -8.98
N SER A 641 -9.77 24.91 -8.18
CA SER A 641 -10.73 25.56 -7.28
C SER A 641 -10.90 24.73 -6.01
N ILE A 642 -11.18 25.39 -4.89
CA ILE A 642 -11.45 24.76 -3.59
C ILE A 642 -12.59 23.72 -3.66
N THR A 643 -13.50 23.83 -4.63
CA THR A 643 -14.66 22.95 -4.81
C THR A 643 -14.47 21.89 -5.89
N ARG A 644 -13.40 21.92 -6.68
CA ARG A 644 -13.16 20.96 -7.77
C ARG A 644 -12.33 19.76 -7.30
N PRO A 645 -12.63 18.53 -7.75
CA PRO A 645 -11.80 17.36 -7.48
C PRO A 645 -10.47 17.41 -8.27
N HIS A 646 -9.51 16.57 -7.90
CA HIS A 646 -8.19 16.51 -8.56
C HIS A 646 -7.73 15.06 -8.78
N VAL A 647 -7.50 14.69 -10.04
CA VAL A 647 -7.15 13.32 -10.50
C VAL A 647 -5.97 12.75 -9.71
N GLY A 648 -4.85 13.47 -9.68
CA GLY A 648 -3.63 13.01 -9.02
C GLY A 648 -3.80 12.75 -7.52
N ALA A 649 -4.71 13.46 -6.85
CA ALA A 649 -4.95 13.25 -5.42
C ALA A 649 -5.75 11.96 -5.19
N GLN A 650 -6.73 11.68 -6.05
CA GLN A 650 -7.50 10.43 -5.98
C GLN A 650 -6.62 9.22 -6.29
N ILE A 651 -5.80 9.27 -7.35
CA ILE A 651 -4.82 8.21 -7.70
C ILE A 651 -3.87 7.92 -6.54
N GLN A 652 -3.28 8.97 -5.95
CA GLN A 652 -2.38 8.82 -4.80
C GLN A 652 -3.06 8.12 -3.61
N ASN A 653 -4.32 8.46 -3.33
CA ASN A 653 -5.06 7.88 -2.23
C ASN A 653 -5.40 6.40 -2.49
N MET A 654 -5.83 6.07 -3.71
CA MET A 654 -6.11 4.68 -4.12
C MET A 654 -4.86 3.80 -4.07
N ASN A 655 -3.73 4.28 -4.59
CA ASN A 655 -2.45 3.57 -4.52
C ASN A 655 -1.97 3.39 -3.08
N ALA A 656 -2.19 4.37 -2.20
CA ALA A 656 -1.83 4.25 -0.79
C ALA A 656 -2.62 3.13 -0.09
N VAL A 657 -3.94 3.05 -0.33
CA VAL A 657 -4.79 1.97 0.23
C VAL A 657 -4.36 0.60 -0.30
N LEU A 658 -4.11 0.48 -1.61
CA LEU A 658 -3.67 -0.79 -2.21
C LEU A 658 -2.30 -1.24 -1.70
N GLY A 659 -1.36 -0.30 -1.58
CA GLY A 659 0.00 -0.56 -1.10
C GLY A 659 0.01 -1.06 0.34
N ASP A 660 -0.72 -0.41 1.23
CA ASP A 660 -0.78 -0.78 2.65
C ASP A 660 -1.59 -2.07 2.88
N ALA A 661 -2.62 -2.32 2.07
CA ALA A 661 -3.36 -3.59 2.06
C ALA A 661 -2.64 -4.73 1.32
N ASN A 662 -1.57 -4.44 0.58
CA ASN A 662 -0.84 -5.37 -0.28
C ASN A 662 -1.75 -6.10 -1.29
N ILE A 663 -2.64 -5.35 -1.97
CA ILE A 663 -3.57 -5.85 -2.97
C ILE A 663 -3.20 -5.32 -4.35
N LEU A 664 -3.15 -6.20 -5.35
CA LEU A 664 -2.94 -5.81 -6.74
C LEU A 664 -4.23 -5.18 -7.32
N PRO A 665 -4.13 -4.12 -8.14
CA PRO A 665 -5.32 -3.46 -8.71
C PRO A 665 -6.26 -4.41 -9.47
N GLN A 666 -5.73 -5.44 -10.14
CA GLN A 666 -6.50 -6.43 -10.89
C GLN A 666 -7.36 -7.35 -10.00
N GLN A 667 -7.07 -7.44 -8.70
CA GLN A 667 -7.89 -8.19 -7.75
C GLN A 667 -9.18 -7.45 -7.37
N LEU A 668 -9.26 -6.13 -7.64
CA LEU A 668 -10.47 -5.35 -7.44
C LEU A 668 -11.51 -5.68 -8.52
N SER A 669 -12.75 -5.93 -8.08
CA SER A 669 -13.87 -6.32 -8.95
C SER A 669 -15.04 -5.34 -8.94
N TYR A 670 -15.10 -4.44 -7.94
CA TYR A 670 -16.13 -3.41 -7.85
C TYR A 670 -15.56 -2.11 -7.25
N VAL A 671 -15.97 -0.96 -7.78
CA VAL A 671 -15.72 0.36 -7.19
C VAL A 671 -17.07 1.04 -6.95
N GLU A 672 -17.38 1.32 -5.69
CA GLU A 672 -18.45 2.23 -5.31
C GLU A 672 -17.89 3.65 -5.39
N MET A 673 -18.17 4.31 -6.50
CA MET A 673 -17.67 5.66 -6.79
C MET A 673 -18.46 6.72 -6.00
N HIS A 674 -17.86 7.89 -5.85
CA HIS A 674 -18.53 9.06 -5.33
C HIS A 674 -19.70 9.43 -6.24
N GLY A 675 -19.48 9.49 -7.56
CA GLY A 675 -20.50 9.58 -8.60
C GLY A 675 -21.63 10.55 -8.25
N THR A 676 -21.33 11.85 -8.24
CA THR A 676 -22.28 12.90 -7.86
C THR A 676 -23.22 13.29 -8.99
N GLY A 677 -23.02 12.79 -10.21
CA GLY A 677 -23.84 13.20 -11.34
C GLY A 677 -23.46 14.60 -11.80
N THR A 678 -22.16 14.91 -11.79
CA THR A 678 -21.60 16.11 -12.42
C THR A 678 -20.76 15.68 -13.61
N GLN A 679 -20.94 16.32 -14.78
CA GLN A 679 -20.23 15.91 -15.99
C GLN A 679 -18.70 15.90 -15.83
N VAL A 680 -18.14 16.94 -15.23
CA VAL A 680 -16.68 17.06 -14.99
C VAL A 680 -16.23 16.20 -13.81
N GLY A 681 -16.97 16.20 -12.71
CA GLY A 681 -16.57 15.45 -11.51
C GLY A 681 -16.58 13.94 -11.74
N ASP A 682 -17.61 13.43 -12.40
CA ASP A 682 -17.70 12.00 -12.75
C ASP A 682 -16.60 11.61 -13.74
N ALA A 683 -16.21 12.50 -14.68
CA ALA A 683 -15.11 12.24 -15.62
C ALA A 683 -13.74 12.22 -14.92
N VAL A 684 -13.47 13.17 -14.03
CA VAL A 684 -12.24 13.21 -13.20
C VAL A 684 -12.13 11.97 -12.32
N GLU A 685 -13.24 11.54 -11.72
CA GLU A 685 -13.26 10.33 -10.89
C GLU A 685 -13.06 9.07 -11.73
N MET A 686 -13.73 8.96 -12.89
CA MET A 686 -13.56 7.84 -13.81
C MET A 686 -12.12 7.74 -14.33
N GLU A 687 -11.51 8.87 -14.73
CA GLU A 687 -10.10 8.92 -15.14
C GLU A 687 -9.19 8.36 -14.04
N SER A 688 -9.39 8.81 -12.80
CA SER A 688 -8.61 8.35 -11.65
C SER A 688 -8.76 6.84 -11.42
N VAL A 689 -9.99 6.32 -11.48
CA VAL A 689 -10.30 4.89 -11.32
C VAL A 689 -9.61 4.08 -12.42
N LEU A 690 -9.71 4.51 -13.68
CA LEU A 690 -9.10 3.81 -14.80
C LEU A 690 -7.57 3.84 -14.74
N SER A 691 -6.95 4.95 -14.35
CA SER A 691 -5.49 5.03 -14.21
C SER A 691 -4.91 4.01 -13.23
N VAL A 692 -5.66 3.66 -12.18
CA VAL A 692 -5.21 2.68 -11.17
C VAL A 692 -5.66 1.27 -11.53
N PHE A 693 -6.91 1.10 -11.95
CA PHE A 693 -7.54 -0.21 -12.04
C PHE A 693 -7.67 -0.74 -13.46
N ALA A 694 -7.54 0.06 -14.51
CA ALA A 694 -7.75 -0.34 -15.90
C ALA A 694 -7.05 0.63 -16.87
N ARG A 695 -5.71 0.75 -16.72
CA ARG A 695 -4.93 1.81 -17.36
C ARG A 695 -4.88 1.72 -18.89
N ASP A 696 -4.97 0.49 -19.41
CA ASP A 696 -4.95 0.12 -20.82
C ASP A 696 -5.76 -1.16 -21.06
N GLU A 697 -5.98 -1.51 -22.33
CA GLU A 697 -6.78 -2.68 -22.77
C GLU A 697 -6.17 -4.03 -22.38
N ASN A 698 -4.86 -4.09 -22.14
CA ASN A 698 -4.13 -5.30 -21.76
C ASN A 698 -4.04 -5.49 -20.24
N PHE A 699 -4.47 -4.49 -19.46
CA PHE A 699 -4.33 -4.50 -18.01
C PHE A 699 -5.25 -5.51 -17.30
N ARG A 700 -6.45 -5.74 -17.85
CA ARG A 700 -7.45 -6.69 -17.32
C ARG A 700 -7.72 -7.80 -18.32
N GLY A 701 -7.69 -9.05 -17.85
CA GLY A 701 -8.11 -10.20 -18.65
C GLY A 701 -9.64 -10.36 -18.68
N PRO A 702 -10.18 -11.21 -19.58
CA PRO A 702 -11.63 -11.44 -19.71
C PRO A 702 -12.30 -11.89 -18.41
N GLU A 703 -11.60 -12.68 -17.59
CA GLU A 703 -12.10 -13.25 -16.32
C GLU A 703 -11.99 -12.29 -15.11
N THR A 704 -11.48 -11.07 -15.32
CA THR A 704 -11.26 -10.08 -14.25
C THR A 704 -11.96 -8.75 -14.52
N PRO A 705 -13.28 -8.74 -14.81
CA PRO A 705 -14.00 -7.50 -15.08
C PRO A 705 -14.03 -6.59 -13.84
N LEU A 706 -14.04 -5.28 -14.08
CA LEU A 706 -14.27 -4.28 -13.05
C LEU A 706 -15.67 -3.69 -13.22
N TYR A 707 -16.46 -3.68 -12.16
CA TYR A 707 -17.73 -2.99 -12.14
C TYR A 707 -17.63 -1.66 -11.39
N VAL A 708 -18.36 -0.65 -11.85
CA VAL A 708 -18.46 0.66 -11.21
C VAL A 708 -19.91 1.07 -11.01
N GLY A 709 -20.20 1.77 -9.91
CA GLY A 709 -21.57 2.19 -9.56
C GLY A 709 -21.57 3.31 -8.51
N SER A 710 -22.75 3.91 -8.27
CA SER A 710 -22.96 4.89 -7.19
C SER A 710 -24.37 4.76 -6.61
N ALA A 711 -24.49 4.63 -5.29
CA ALA A 711 -25.76 4.60 -4.55
C ALA A 711 -26.53 5.92 -4.68
N LYS A 712 -25.82 7.02 -4.99
CA LYS A 712 -26.44 8.35 -5.13
C LYS A 712 -27.41 8.41 -6.29
N ALA A 713 -27.26 7.55 -7.30
CA ALA A 713 -28.20 7.45 -8.40
C ALA A 713 -29.60 6.97 -7.96
N ASN A 714 -29.66 6.20 -6.88
CA ASN A 714 -30.91 5.67 -6.33
C ASN A 714 -31.52 6.65 -5.34
N ILE A 715 -30.73 7.05 -4.33
CA ILE A 715 -31.25 7.74 -3.15
C ILE A 715 -30.72 9.17 -2.96
N GLY A 716 -30.03 9.73 -3.95
CA GLY A 716 -29.41 11.05 -3.85
C GLY A 716 -28.15 11.11 -2.98
N HIS A 717 -27.65 12.32 -2.81
CA HIS A 717 -26.41 12.61 -2.08
C HIS A 717 -26.70 12.86 -0.60
N GLY A 718 -26.43 11.85 0.24
CA GLY A 718 -26.62 11.91 1.69
C GLY A 718 -25.61 12.79 2.47
N GLU A 719 -24.92 13.72 1.81
CA GLU A 719 -23.89 14.60 2.38
C GLU A 719 -23.01 13.91 3.45
N GLY A 720 -23.13 14.27 4.73
CA GLY A 720 -22.38 13.67 5.84
C GLY A 720 -22.56 12.14 5.98
N ALA A 721 -23.70 11.60 5.57
CA ALA A 721 -24.03 10.17 5.57
C ALA A 721 -23.68 9.43 4.25
N SER A 722 -23.12 10.10 3.24
CA SER A 722 -22.90 9.47 1.92
C SER A 722 -21.96 8.27 1.95
N GLY A 723 -20.93 8.34 2.77
CA GLY A 723 -19.94 7.29 2.95
C GLY A 723 -20.55 6.01 3.53
N ILE A 724 -21.30 6.16 4.63
CA ILE A 724 -21.93 5.02 5.32
C ILE A 724 -23.03 4.39 4.46
N THR A 725 -23.82 5.17 3.71
CA THR A 725 -24.77 4.65 2.71
C THR A 725 -24.06 3.79 1.67
N SER A 726 -22.96 4.30 1.11
CA SER A 726 -22.17 3.59 0.10
C SER A 726 -21.61 2.28 0.65
N LEU A 727 -21.16 2.27 1.91
CA LEU A 727 -20.67 1.07 2.59
C LEU A 727 -21.77 0.04 2.80
N ILE A 728 -22.92 0.47 3.31
CA ILE A 728 -24.06 -0.42 3.53
C ILE A 728 -24.55 -1.04 2.22
N LYS A 729 -24.61 -0.29 1.12
CA LYS A 729 -24.89 -0.85 -0.22
C LYS A 729 -23.92 -1.99 -0.55
N VAL A 730 -22.61 -1.79 -0.38
CA VAL A 730 -21.62 -2.82 -0.70
C VAL A 730 -21.72 -4.03 0.25
N LEU A 731 -22.01 -3.83 1.53
CA LEU A 731 -22.27 -4.93 2.47
C LEU A 731 -23.48 -5.78 2.02
N LEU A 732 -24.56 -5.13 1.56
CA LEU A 732 -25.72 -5.83 1.03
C LEU A 732 -25.41 -6.56 -0.28
N MET A 733 -24.65 -5.93 -1.18
CA MET A 733 -24.15 -6.60 -2.39
C MET A 733 -23.31 -7.84 -2.06
N MET A 734 -22.48 -7.78 -1.00
CA MET A 734 -21.70 -8.90 -0.50
C MET A 734 -22.58 -10.02 0.07
N LYS A 735 -23.60 -9.67 0.87
CA LYS A 735 -24.61 -10.58 1.44
C LYS A 735 -25.38 -11.31 0.33
N HIS A 736 -25.85 -10.59 -0.68
CA HIS A 736 -26.71 -11.12 -1.74
C HIS A 736 -25.93 -11.69 -2.94
N ASN A 737 -24.62 -11.45 -3.04
CA ASN A 737 -23.79 -11.88 -4.16
C ASN A 737 -24.22 -11.31 -5.52
N THR A 738 -24.68 -10.06 -5.51
CA THR A 738 -25.28 -9.39 -6.67
C THR A 738 -24.84 -7.94 -6.71
N ILE A 739 -24.50 -7.44 -7.90
CA ILE A 739 -24.35 -6.01 -8.19
C ILE A 739 -25.71 -5.51 -8.70
N PRO A 740 -26.34 -4.53 -8.01
CA PRO A 740 -27.62 -3.97 -8.43
C PRO A 740 -27.48 -3.14 -9.72
N PRO A 741 -28.58 -2.93 -10.46
CA PRO A 741 -28.59 -2.04 -11.61
C PRO A 741 -28.28 -0.59 -11.21
N HIS A 742 -27.51 0.10 -12.06
CA HIS A 742 -27.19 1.51 -11.97
C HIS A 742 -28.27 2.33 -12.69
N CYS A 743 -29.05 3.09 -11.94
CA CYS A 743 -30.21 3.85 -12.46
C CYS A 743 -29.91 5.32 -12.79
N GLY A 744 -28.65 5.74 -12.69
CA GLY A 744 -28.22 7.13 -12.95
C GLY A 744 -28.23 7.50 -14.44
N ILE A 745 -28.08 6.50 -15.31
CA ILE A 745 -28.24 6.63 -16.76
C ILE A 745 -29.61 6.05 -17.10
N LYS A 746 -30.57 6.91 -17.45
CA LYS A 746 -31.93 6.45 -17.77
C LYS A 746 -31.98 5.77 -19.14
N PRO A 747 -32.96 4.87 -19.40
CA PRO A 747 -33.16 4.29 -20.72
C PRO A 747 -33.19 5.35 -21.82
N GLY A 748 -32.37 5.17 -22.87
CA GLY A 748 -32.24 6.11 -23.99
C GLY A 748 -31.24 7.25 -23.77
N GLN A 749 -30.67 7.41 -22.57
CA GLN A 749 -29.56 8.35 -22.33
C GLN A 749 -28.21 7.75 -22.68
N LYS A 750 -27.22 8.61 -22.90
CA LYS A 750 -25.84 8.22 -23.21
C LYS A 750 -24.97 8.26 -21.96
N ILE A 751 -23.94 7.41 -21.94
CA ILE A 751 -22.81 7.54 -21.01
C ILE A 751 -22.10 8.87 -21.32
N ASN A 752 -21.58 9.53 -20.29
CA ASN A 752 -20.82 10.76 -20.39
C ASN A 752 -19.73 10.68 -21.47
N HIS A 753 -19.79 11.57 -22.46
CA HIS A 753 -18.88 11.56 -23.62
C HIS A 753 -17.41 11.80 -23.26
N ASN A 754 -17.11 12.24 -22.03
CA ASN A 754 -15.75 12.41 -21.52
C ASN A 754 -15.15 11.10 -21.00
N PHE A 755 -15.91 10.00 -20.94
CA PHE A 755 -15.39 8.71 -20.54
C PHE A 755 -14.68 8.06 -21.73
N PRO A 756 -13.53 7.40 -21.53
CA PRO A 756 -12.95 6.55 -22.57
C PRO A 756 -13.82 5.30 -22.77
N ASP A 757 -13.49 4.49 -23.78
CA ASP A 757 -14.17 3.21 -23.99
C ASP A 757 -13.93 2.27 -22.79
N LEU A 758 -14.95 2.18 -21.92
CA LEU A 758 -14.92 1.33 -20.73
C LEU A 758 -14.87 -0.15 -21.10
N SER A 759 -15.59 -0.54 -22.16
CA SER A 759 -15.71 -1.93 -22.58
C SER A 759 -14.38 -2.48 -23.10
N ALA A 760 -13.63 -1.66 -23.85
CA ALA A 760 -12.28 -1.99 -24.31
C ALA A 760 -11.30 -2.27 -23.14
N ARG A 761 -11.56 -1.70 -21.96
CA ARG A 761 -10.74 -1.87 -20.74
C ARG A 761 -11.31 -2.90 -19.77
N ASN A 762 -12.32 -3.66 -20.18
CA ASN A 762 -13.10 -4.61 -19.36
C ASN A 762 -13.71 -3.98 -18.09
N VAL A 763 -14.19 -2.74 -18.20
CA VAL A 763 -14.89 -1.99 -17.16
C VAL A 763 -16.37 -1.85 -17.52
N HIS A 764 -17.25 -2.10 -16.55
CA HIS A 764 -18.69 -2.26 -16.79
C HIS A 764 -19.53 -1.42 -15.81
N ILE A 765 -20.62 -0.85 -16.33
CA ILE A 765 -21.72 -0.31 -15.53
C ILE A 765 -22.87 -1.32 -15.64
N ALA A 766 -23.34 -1.87 -14.51
CA ALA A 766 -24.40 -2.87 -14.52
C ALA A 766 -25.76 -2.19 -14.75
N PHE A 767 -26.44 -2.45 -15.87
CA PHE A 767 -27.79 -1.95 -16.15
C PHE A 767 -28.92 -2.92 -15.76
N SER A 768 -28.55 -4.12 -15.34
CA SER A 768 -29.42 -5.15 -14.76
C SER A 768 -28.67 -5.85 -13.63
N PRO A 769 -29.37 -6.53 -12.69
CA PRO A 769 -28.72 -7.26 -11.62
C PRO A 769 -27.67 -8.24 -12.17
N ALA A 770 -26.40 -8.01 -11.82
CA ALA A 770 -25.29 -8.84 -12.26
C ALA A 770 -24.84 -9.78 -11.14
N ALA A 771 -24.61 -11.05 -11.47
CA ALA A 771 -24.12 -12.02 -10.50
C ALA A 771 -22.70 -11.66 -10.10
N TRP A 772 -22.49 -11.33 -8.83
CA TRP A 772 -21.17 -11.10 -8.27
C TRP A 772 -20.84 -12.33 -7.44
N LYS A 773 -20.46 -13.45 -8.05
CA LYS A 773 -20.27 -14.73 -7.30
C LYS A 773 -18.92 -14.75 -6.57
N ARG A 774 -18.85 -15.46 -5.43
CA ARG A 774 -17.57 -15.75 -4.75
C ARG A 774 -16.82 -16.78 -5.59
N GLY A 775 -15.49 -16.68 -5.69
CA GLY A 775 -14.71 -17.74 -6.36
C GLY A 775 -14.85 -19.07 -5.62
N LYS A 776 -14.98 -20.20 -6.34
CA LYS A 776 -15.07 -21.54 -5.71
C LYS A 776 -13.70 -22.04 -5.25
N ASN A 777 -13.60 -22.50 -4.01
CA ASN A 777 -12.39 -23.11 -3.46
C ASN A 777 -12.13 -24.47 -4.14
N PRO A 778 -10.93 -24.74 -4.69
CA PRO A 778 -10.60 -26.04 -5.28
C PRO A 778 -10.77 -27.21 -4.30
N ALA A 779 -10.67 -26.95 -2.98
CA ALA A 779 -10.80 -27.97 -1.93
C ALA A 779 -12.22 -28.55 -1.77
N GLU A 780 -13.28 -27.86 -2.23
CA GLU A 780 -14.66 -28.37 -2.09
C GLU A 780 -15.05 -29.41 -3.14
N ARG A 781 -14.14 -29.76 -4.07
CA ARG A 781 -14.38 -30.83 -5.05
C ARG A 781 -13.98 -32.23 -4.57
N SER A 782 -13.44 -32.37 -3.37
CA SER A 782 -13.03 -33.69 -2.86
C SER A 782 -13.34 -33.87 -1.38
N SER A 783 -14.20 -34.87 -1.12
CA SER A 783 -14.23 -35.77 0.03
C SER A 783 -14.92 -35.33 1.34
N THR A 784 -16.04 -36.01 1.62
CA THR A 784 -16.20 -36.80 2.85
C THR A 784 -14.84 -37.29 3.38
N ILE A 785 -14.40 -36.82 4.56
CA ILE A 785 -13.66 -37.55 5.61
C ILE A 785 -13.14 -36.55 6.68
N SER A 786 -13.48 -36.88 7.94
CA SER A 786 -12.91 -36.53 9.26
C SER A 786 -12.28 -35.16 9.56
N VAL A 787 -12.78 -34.60 10.67
CA VAL A 787 -12.28 -33.51 11.51
C VAL A 787 -10.84 -33.75 12.01
N GLN A 788 -9.91 -32.83 11.72
CA GLN A 788 -8.94 -32.19 12.64
C GLN A 788 -7.74 -31.60 11.86
N ARG A 789 -7.37 -30.36 12.25
CA ARG A 789 -6.10 -29.62 12.01
C ARG A 789 -5.85 -28.98 10.63
N GLU A 790 -5.08 -27.90 10.75
CA GLU A 790 -4.45 -27.02 9.73
C GLU A 790 -5.30 -25.94 9.04
N VAL A 791 -5.42 -24.80 9.73
CA VAL A 791 -5.67 -23.48 9.13
C VAL A 791 -4.33 -22.91 8.64
N THR A 792 -3.84 -23.38 7.50
CA THR A 792 -2.74 -22.72 6.77
C THR A 792 -2.71 -23.25 5.33
N ARG A 793 -3.13 -22.45 4.34
CA ARG A 793 -2.68 -22.57 2.92
C ARG A 793 -3.29 -21.51 1.99
N ARG A 794 -2.55 -20.42 1.79
CA ARG A 794 -1.99 -19.92 0.51
C ARG A 794 -2.77 -19.90 -0.82
N SER A 795 -4.05 -20.27 -0.89
CA SER A 795 -4.81 -20.34 -2.15
C SER A 795 -6.07 -19.46 -2.18
N SER A 796 -6.39 -18.76 -1.08
CA SER A 796 -7.69 -18.12 -0.89
C SER A 796 -7.87 -16.72 -1.50
N TRP A 797 -6.80 -15.99 -1.81
CA TRP A 797 -6.93 -14.58 -2.25
C TRP A 797 -7.40 -14.38 -3.70
N LYS A 798 -7.36 -15.41 -4.54
CA LYS A 798 -7.96 -15.35 -5.90
C LYS A 798 -9.49 -15.39 -5.86
N MET A 799 -10.10 -15.61 -4.70
CA MET A 799 -11.54 -15.93 -4.57
C MET A 799 -12.32 -14.93 -3.72
N LEU A 800 -11.62 -13.98 -3.08
CA LEU A 800 -12.19 -12.93 -2.25
C LEU A 800 -12.68 -11.77 -3.12
N ARG A 801 -13.82 -11.17 -2.75
CA ARG A 801 -14.29 -9.94 -3.38
C ARG A 801 -13.57 -8.77 -2.77
N PHE A 802 -12.99 -7.93 -3.61
CA PHE A 802 -12.50 -6.65 -3.17
C PHE A 802 -13.38 -5.55 -3.76
N ALA A 803 -13.80 -4.64 -2.89
CA ALA A 803 -14.49 -3.43 -3.26
C ALA A 803 -13.78 -2.22 -2.69
N LEU A 804 -13.68 -1.18 -3.50
CA LEU A 804 -13.17 0.12 -3.09
C LEU A 804 -14.34 1.08 -2.98
N LEU A 805 -14.46 1.76 -1.85
CA LEU A 805 -15.31 2.92 -1.73
C LEU A 805 -14.49 4.16 -2.01
N ALA A 806 -14.89 4.94 -3.00
CA ALA A 806 -14.27 6.22 -3.32
C ALA A 806 -15.21 7.36 -2.89
N GLN A 807 -14.74 8.24 -2.02
CA GLN A 807 -15.31 9.58 -1.80
C GLN A 807 -14.18 10.59 -2.03
N PRO A 808 -14.45 11.89 -2.25
CA PRO A 808 -13.48 12.84 -2.83
C PRO A 808 -12.12 12.90 -2.13
N ARG A 809 -12.08 12.56 -0.83
CA ARG A 809 -10.89 12.62 0.02
C ARG A 809 -10.55 11.31 0.71
N ILE A 810 -11.42 10.29 0.66
CA ILE A 810 -11.30 9.08 1.48
C ILE A 810 -11.60 7.83 0.66
N HIS A 811 -10.71 6.85 0.74
CA HIS A 811 -10.88 5.55 0.10
C HIS A 811 -10.81 4.42 1.14
N VAL A 812 -11.73 3.47 1.03
CA VAL A 812 -11.81 2.29 1.91
C VAL A 812 -11.73 1.04 1.07
N LEU A 813 -10.76 0.16 1.34
CA LEU A 813 -10.69 -1.15 0.72
C LEU A 813 -11.26 -2.20 1.66
N ILE A 814 -12.32 -2.86 1.21
CA ILE A 814 -13.02 -3.90 1.95
C ILE A 814 -13.01 -5.21 1.19
N THR A 815 -13.04 -6.30 1.94
CA THR A 815 -13.19 -7.66 1.42
C THR A 815 -14.16 -8.46 2.24
N LEU A 816 -14.75 -9.50 1.66
CA LEU A 816 -15.70 -10.37 2.33
C LEU A 816 -15.00 -11.55 2.99
#